data_AF-A0AA39KAQ0-F1
#
_entry.id   AF-A0AA39KAQ0-F1
#
_cell.length_a   1.000
_cell.length_b   1.000
_cell.length_c   1.000
_cell.angle_alpha   90.00
_cell.angle_beta   90.00
_cell.angle_gamma   90.00
#
_symmetry.space_group_name_H-M   'P 1'
#
loop_
_entity.id
_entity.type
_entity.pdbx_description
1 polymer ?
#
loop_
_entity_poly.entity_id
_entity_poly.type
_entity_poly.pdbx_seq_one_letter_code
_entity_poly.pdbx_strand_id
1 'polypeptide(L)'
;MRENPGVHDVMRAWPLPVQVPTCSATITIESQPRGQLYTMDFHFTPNLGQSVHVPISYLHTTTAELCFSAIVDSSDYEQLQRDKGKVQLWSDLPVNGRRAGEWGESAFQESIPLEDDELALGLDKENGDKHVLSLVVPIPYAAHIHRQFSFTYRIAYPSGDIKWLGSFGHNGSLVLEETQLDERIGLLGEGWSRNDEGTHVWNAGSNVTESVLIAKAFYPEHWNVRAVGTDSLLSQPQNACLLFLVPVIHGSPILLPQTFVLSASQGTTITFTPTGDITASGSSSVHLECFDRHDSSVADFVHRAFAFCSSTKCQLLSTSDRHAVVTTPLDQYPVIADVVPLSTSILSSQISIEWTKFTPLTAEFPLSLFSPGISRARFYDSADQHPENIRFLVPPTGGQFVLTPLYTLENKNSQEFQLAILQSHLLVPSSSFRDRQILPTPPPSPFLHPIAHLSPIESRFNASSNSISEMGIGSSGRGTPDSSDSDTTADGLSVNKERGIMVSIKHVLAAISLFFSLLFRKLLGHSPPSTQAAGGVTEVEEQSRSIDETTPLLNDHSRGKGPSTVESSPMIETADETAVSRHTPTSPLASIFVDFLSGGTISCILRDPVASTVGLSLYKDVSIRLGGRSIEPQNVRTLQDGCVLFDLETGATKPELAVFTTA
;
A
#
# COMPACT_ATOMS: atom_id res chain seq x y z
N MET A 1 65.52 -20.43 -20.75
CA MET A 1 64.52 -20.81 -21.77
C MET A 1 63.57 -21.82 -21.17
N ARG A 2 62.42 -21.36 -20.70
CA ARG A 2 61.14 -22.09 -20.66
C ARG A 2 60.09 -21.09 -20.21
N GLU A 3 59.18 -20.79 -21.13
CA GLU A 3 58.03 -19.92 -20.99
C GLU A 3 56.98 -20.61 -20.12
N ASN A 4 56.30 -19.85 -19.25
CA ASN A 4 55.08 -20.24 -18.56
C ASN A 4 53.92 -19.47 -19.19
N PRO A 5 52.86 -20.13 -19.68
CA PRO A 5 51.79 -19.45 -20.42
C PRO A 5 50.69 -18.91 -19.49
N GLY A 6 50.29 -17.68 -19.81
CA GLY A 6 48.99 -17.01 -19.67
C GLY A 6 47.94 -17.55 -18.70
N VAL A 7 47.65 -16.74 -17.68
CA VAL A 7 46.33 -16.65 -17.04
C VAL A 7 45.43 -15.81 -17.96
N HIS A 8 44.40 -16.45 -18.53
CA HIS A 8 43.35 -15.76 -19.28
C HIS A 8 42.38 -15.08 -18.30
N ASP A 9 42.38 -13.75 -18.34
CA ASP A 9 41.42 -12.87 -17.70
C ASP A 9 40.12 -12.88 -18.53
N VAL A 10 39.05 -13.46 -17.98
CA VAL A 10 37.72 -13.51 -18.61
C VAL A 10 36.82 -12.53 -17.89
N MET A 11 36.87 -11.25 -18.29
CA MET A 11 35.75 -10.34 -18.07
C MET A 11 34.57 -10.84 -18.91
N ARG A 12 33.58 -11.48 -18.27
CA ARG A 12 32.28 -11.71 -18.90
C ARG A 12 31.53 -10.38 -18.91
N ALA A 13 31.34 -9.84 -20.11
CA ALA A 13 30.37 -8.79 -20.36
C ALA A 13 28.99 -9.26 -19.89
N TRP A 14 28.27 -8.39 -19.20
CA TRP A 14 26.88 -8.59 -18.80
C TRP A 14 26.02 -8.79 -20.06
N PRO A 15 25.19 -9.84 -20.16
CA PRO A 15 24.24 -9.95 -21.24
C PRO A 15 23.20 -8.83 -21.10
N LEU A 16 23.03 -8.05 -22.17
CA LEU A 16 21.89 -7.15 -22.29
C LEU A 16 20.60 -7.98 -22.33
N PRO A 17 19.49 -7.50 -21.75
CA PRO A 17 18.21 -8.20 -21.82
C PRO A 17 17.82 -8.43 -23.29
N VAL A 18 17.71 -9.69 -23.67
CA VAL A 18 17.25 -10.09 -25.00
C VAL A 18 15.77 -9.77 -25.07
N GLN A 19 15.40 -8.77 -25.86
CA GLN A 19 14.01 -8.57 -26.26
C GLN A 19 13.58 -9.78 -27.08
N VAL A 20 12.75 -10.63 -26.50
CA VAL A 20 12.17 -11.79 -27.19
C VAL A 20 11.16 -11.27 -28.22
N PRO A 21 11.28 -11.63 -29.51
CA PRO A 21 10.27 -11.26 -30.50
C PRO A 21 8.94 -11.93 -30.16
N THR A 22 7.89 -11.13 -30.00
CA THR A 22 6.50 -11.57 -29.91
C THR A 22 6.04 -12.08 -31.27
N CYS A 23 6.04 -13.41 -31.47
CA CYS A 23 5.32 -14.02 -32.59
C CYS A 23 3.83 -14.09 -32.25
N SER A 24 3.01 -13.32 -32.96
CA SER A 24 1.55 -13.49 -32.95
C SER A 24 1.18 -14.79 -33.67
N ALA A 25 0.60 -15.74 -32.96
CA ALA A 25 -0.03 -16.89 -33.58
C ALA A 25 -1.49 -16.53 -33.91
N THR A 26 -1.76 -16.06 -35.12
CA THR A 26 -3.14 -15.93 -35.63
C THR A 26 -3.58 -17.30 -36.16
N ILE A 27 -4.45 -17.99 -35.42
CA ILE A 27 -4.93 -19.32 -35.80
C ILE A 27 -6.25 -19.17 -36.55
N THR A 28 -6.30 -19.49 -37.84
CA THR A 28 -7.54 -19.46 -38.66
C THR A 28 -8.40 -20.71 -38.43
N ILE A 29 -9.70 -20.54 -38.19
CA ILE A 29 -10.64 -21.63 -37.85
C ILE A 29 -11.55 -21.93 -39.06
N GLU A 30 -11.67 -23.21 -39.43
CA GLU A 30 -12.67 -23.71 -40.39
C GLU A 30 -13.84 -24.42 -39.67
N SER A 31 -15.06 -23.93 -39.88
CA SER A 31 -16.33 -24.63 -39.61
C SER A 31 -17.16 -24.67 -40.91
N GLN A 32 -17.63 -25.85 -41.32
CA GLN A 32 -18.50 -26.05 -42.48
C GLN A 32 -20.00 -26.03 -42.08
N PRO A 33 -20.96 -25.85 -43.03
CA PRO A 33 -21.02 -24.81 -44.05
C PRO A 33 -22.39 -24.10 -44.03
N ARG A 34 -22.40 -22.79 -43.75
CA ARG A 34 -23.37 -21.74 -44.14
C ARG A 34 -23.42 -20.68 -43.04
N GLY A 35 -22.63 -19.62 -43.22
CA GLY A 35 -22.48 -18.54 -42.23
C GLY A 35 -20.99 -18.34 -41.96
N GLN A 36 -20.54 -17.09 -41.85
CA GLN A 36 -19.14 -16.68 -41.79
C GLN A 36 -18.29 -17.52 -40.81
N LEU A 37 -17.08 -17.89 -41.25
CA LEU A 37 -16.05 -18.51 -40.42
C LEU A 37 -15.58 -17.51 -39.37
N TYR A 38 -16.18 -17.59 -38.18
CA TYR A 38 -15.73 -16.80 -37.05
C TYR A 38 -14.55 -17.52 -36.38
N THR A 39 -13.40 -16.86 -36.44
CA THR A 39 -12.16 -17.35 -35.84
C THR A 39 -11.92 -16.55 -34.57
N MET A 40 -11.95 -17.21 -33.41
CA MET A 40 -11.51 -16.59 -32.16
C MET A 40 -9.99 -16.48 -32.16
N ASP A 41 -9.46 -15.29 -31.92
CA ASP A 41 -8.03 -15.03 -31.81
C ASP A 41 -7.61 -15.00 -30.33
N PHE A 42 -6.59 -15.79 -29.99
CA PHE A 42 -6.03 -15.87 -28.65
C PHE A 42 -4.54 -15.61 -28.71
N HIS A 43 -4.05 -14.73 -27.85
CA HIS A 43 -2.62 -14.54 -27.65
C HIS A 43 -2.19 -15.18 -26.34
N PHE A 44 -1.50 -16.31 -26.43
CA PHE A 44 -1.00 -17.04 -25.27
C PHE A 44 0.40 -16.58 -24.88
N THR A 45 0.68 -16.58 -23.58
CA THR A 45 2.04 -16.51 -23.07
C THR A 45 2.22 -17.62 -22.03
N PRO A 46 3.16 -18.54 -22.21
CA PRO A 46 4.04 -18.73 -23.39
C PRO A 46 3.32 -19.08 -24.70
N ASN A 47 3.95 -18.85 -25.85
CA ASN A 47 3.38 -19.26 -27.14
C ASN A 47 3.63 -20.76 -27.41
N LEU A 48 2.78 -21.35 -28.26
CA LEU A 48 3.00 -22.70 -28.80
C LEU A 48 4.22 -22.73 -29.73
N GLY A 49 4.86 -23.90 -29.81
CA GLY A 49 6.07 -24.11 -30.61
C GLY A 49 7.33 -23.40 -30.09
N GLN A 50 7.24 -22.66 -28.98
CA GLN A 50 8.39 -22.06 -28.31
C GLN A 50 8.94 -22.98 -27.22
N SER A 51 10.26 -23.00 -27.06
CA SER A 51 10.92 -23.54 -25.87
C SER A 51 11.32 -22.39 -24.97
N VAL A 52 10.68 -22.28 -23.81
CA VAL A 52 10.94 -21.23 -22.83
C VAL A 52 11.83 -21.79 -21.73
N HIS A 53 12.91 -21.07 -21.46
CA HIS A 53 13.79 -21.34 -20.33
C HIS A 53 13.41 -20.38 -19.19
N VAL A 54 13.09 -20.93 -18.03
CA VAL A 54 12.61 -20.18 -16.86
C VAL A 54 13.68 -20.23 -15.78
N PRO A 55 14.44 -19.13 -15.59
CA PRO A 55 15.46 -19.08 -14.56
C PRO A 55 14.81 -18.97 -13.17
N ILE A 56 15.09 -19.93 -12.31
CA ILE A 56 14.68 -19.95 -10.90
C ILE A 56 15.87 -19.52 -10.05
N SER A 57 15.73 -18.39 -9.38
CA SER A 57 16.75 -17.85 -8.48
C SER A 57 16.86 -18.66 -7.19
N TYR A 58 18.08 -18.79 -6.68
CA TYR A 58 18.36 -19.44 -5.38
C TYR A 58 17.67 -18.78 -4.18
N LEU A 59 17.20 -17.53 -4.33
CA LEU A 59 16.40 -16.80 -3.35
C LEU A 59 14.93 -17.23 -3.33
N HIS A 60 14.48 -17.98 -4.34
CA HIS A 60 13.17 -18.60 -4.28
C HIS A 60 13.14 -19.69 -3.20
N THR A 61 11.93 -19.95 -2.73
CA THR A 61 11.62 -20.93 -1.69
C THR A 61 11.69 -22.35 -2.24
N THR A 62 10.82 -23.28 -1.84
CA THR A 62 10.77 -24.65 -2.38
C THR A 62 9.92 -24.72 -3.65
N THR A 63 9.01 -23.75 -3.84
CA THR A 63 8.04 -23.72 -4.93
C THR A 63 8.22 -22.50 -5.83
N ALA A 64 8.19 -22.72 -7.15
CA ALA A 64 8.11 -21.68 -8.16
C ALA A 64 6.67 -21.56 -8.68
N GLU A 65 6.15 -20.34 -8.82
CA GLU A 65 4.82 -20.12 -9.38
C GLU A 65 4.94 -19.74 -10.86
N LEU A 66 4.56 -20.65 -11.75
CA LEU A 66 4.51 -20.36 -13.18
C LEU A 66 3.17 -19.74 -13.56
N CYS A 67 3.17 -18.71 -14.40
CA CYS A 67 1.97 -18.12 -14.95
C CYS A 67 1.86 -18.39 -16.46
N PHE A 68 0.67 -18.85 -16.85
CA PHE A 68 0.21 -18.90 -18.21
C PHE A 68 -0.87 -17.84 -18.36
N SER A 69 -0.79 -17.02 -19.40
CA SER A 69 -1.82 -16.02 -19.71
C SER A 69 -2.36 -16.20 -21.12
N ALA A 70 -3.61 -15.81 -21.30
CA ALA A 70 -4.26 -15.74 -22.60
C ALA A 70 -4.99 -14.41 -22.71
N ILE A 71 -4.68 -13.65 -23.76
CA ILE A 71 -5.36 -12.41 -24.09
C ILE A 71 -6.36 -12.71 -25.20
N VAL A 72 -7.61 -12.33 -25.01
CA VAL A 72 -8.72 -12.55 -25.94
C VAL A 72 -9.51 -11.27 -26.12
N ASP A 73 -9.91 -10.98 -27.36
CA ASP A 73 -10.68 -9.78 -27.66
C ASP A 73 -12.12 -9.92 -27.11
N SER A 74 -12.75 -8.81 -26.71
CA SER A 74 -14.05 -8.85 -26.01
C SER A 74 -15.16 -9.58 -26.77
N SER A 75 -15.24 -9.44 -28.10
CA SER A 75 -16.25 -10.15 -28.90
C SER A 75 -16.07 -11.67 -28.90
N ASP A 76 -14.81 -12.13 -28.95
CA ASP A 76 -14.46 -13.55 -28.87
C ASP A 76 -14.74 -14.10 -27.48
N TYR A 77 -14.44 -13.30 -26.46
CA TYR A 77 -14.69 -13.65 -25.08
C TYR A 77 -16.19 -13.81 -24.78
N GLU A 78 -17.02 -12.86 -25.23
CA GLU A 78 -18.46 -12.95 -25.10
C GLU A 78 -19.03 -14.19 -25.80
N GLN A 79 -18.50 -14.53 -26.98
CA GLN A 79 -18.87 -15.76 -27.69
C GLN A 79 -18.46 -17.00 -26.89
N LEU A 80 -17.24 -17.03 -26.36
CA LEU A 80 -16.74 -18.10 -25.51
C LEU A 80 -17.63 -18.30 -24.27
N GLN A 81 -18.05 -17.21 -23.62
CA GLN A 81 -18.95 -17.23 -22.47
C GLN A 81 -20.36 -17.72 -22.83
N ARG A 82 -20.92 -17.26 -23.96
CA ARG A 82 -22.21 -17.74 -24.48
C ARG A 82 -22.20 -19.25 -24.73
N ASP A 83 -21.11 -19.76 -25.27
CA ASP A 83 -20.92 -21.19 -25.53
C ASP A 83 -20.47 -21.98 -24.28
N LYS A 84 -20.25 -21.28 -23.15
CA LYS A 84 -19.72 -21.82 -21.89
C LYS A 84 -18.39 -22.57 -22.08
N GLY A 85 -17.59 -22.16 -23.06
CA GLY A 85 -16.28 -22.72 -23.34
C GLY A 85 -15.27 -22.36 -22.26
N LYS A 86 -14.42 -23.31 -21.88
CA LYS A 86 -13.34 -23.10 -20.90
C LYS A 86 -11.99 -23.21 -21.58
N VAL A 87 -11.20 -22.14 -21.52
CA VAL A 87 -9.80 -22.18 -21.97
C VAL A 87 -8.98 -22.99 -20.96
N GLN A 88 -8.23 -23.97 -21.47
CA GLN A 88 -7.46 -24.91 -20.67
C GLN A 88 -6.03 -25.04 -21.20
N LEU A 89 -5.09 -25.11 -20.27
CA LEU A 89 -3.76 -25.64 -20.49
C LEU A 89 -3.84 -27.17 -20.41
N TRP A 90 -3.30 -27.86 -21.41
CA TRP A 90 -3.07 -29.31 -21.37
C TRP A 90 -1.56 -29.52 -21.32
N SER A 91 -1.05 -30.05 -20.21
CA SER A 91 0.41 -30.13 -19.98
C SER A 91 0.78 -31.34 -19.14
N ASP A 92 2.05 -31.71 -19.16
CA ASP A 92 2.65 -32.75 -18.30
C ASP A 92 3.24 -32.20 -16.99
N LEU A 93 2.83 -30.98 -16.61
CA LEU A 93 3.23 -30.32 -15.36
C LEU A 93 2.71 -31.10 -14.14
N PRO A 94 3.52 -31.26 -13.08
CA PRO A 94 3.20 -32.08 -11.91
C PRO A 94 2.28 -31.34 -10.93
N VAL A 95 1.05 -31.03 -11.36
CA VAL A 95 0.09 -30.26 -10.56
C VAL A 95 -1.15 -31.05 -10.20
N ASN A 96 -1.80 -30.67 -9.10
CA ASN A 96 -3.00 -31.31 -8.56
C ASN A 96 -2.79 -32.80 -8.22
N GLY A 97 -1.61 -33.14 -7.70
CA GLY A 97 -1.26 -34.52 -7.33
C GLY A 97 -0.94 -35.44 -8.51
N ARG A 98 -0.86 -34.91 -9.74
CA ARG A 98 -0.45 -35.67 -10.93
C ARG A 98 0.99 -36.14 -10.82
N ARG A 99 1.25 -37.32 -11.38
CA ARG A 99 2.61 -37.85 -11.44
C ARG A 99 3.44 -37.07 -12.44
N ALA A 100 4.75 -37.03 -12.20
CA ALA A 100 5.72 -36.53 -13.14
C ALA A 100 5.50 -37.12 -14.55
N GLY A 101 5.21 -36.27 -15.55
CA GLY A 101 5.06 -36.67 -16.96
C GLY A 101 3.64 -37.05 -17.37
N GLU A 102 2.69 -37.01 -16.44
CA GLU A 102 1.28 -37.29 -16.70
C GLU A 102 0.57 -36.06 -17.26
N TRP A 103 0.07 -36.19 -18.49
CA TRP A 103 -0.70 -35.14 -19.16
C TRP A 103 -2.08 -34.95 -18.51
N GLY A 104 -2.51 -33.71 -18.42
CA GLY A 104 -3.76 -33.35 -17.77
C GLY A 104 -4.08 -31.86 -17.93
N GLU A 105 -5.32 -31.52 -17.61
CA GLU A 105 -5.86 -30.19 -17.79
C GLU A 105 -5.62 -29.26 -16.60
N SER A 106 -5.54 -27.96 -16.88
CA SER A 106 -5.60 -26.89 -15.91
C SER A 106 -6.36 -25.72 -16.52
N ALA A 107 -7.39 -25.24 -15.83
CA ALA A 107 -8.30 -24.24 -16.37
C ALA A 107 -7.81 -22.82 -16.07
N PHE A 108 -7.89 -21.94 -17.06
CA PHE A 108 -7.64 -20.51 -16.86
C PHE A 108 -8.76 -19.87 -16.04
N GLN A 109 -8.42 -18.81 -15.33
CA GLN A 109 -9.30 -17.98 -14.52
C GLN A 109 -9.34 -16.56 -15.10
N GLU A 110 -10.48 -15.90 -14.98
CA GLU A 110 -10.66 -14.49 -15.32
C GLU A 110 -10.41 -13.61 -14.09
N SER A 111 -10.11 -12.32 -14.31
CA SER A 111 -10.26 -11.30 -13.28
C SER A 111 -11.65 -11.35 -12.67
N ILE A 112 -11.72 -11.21 -11.35
CA ILE A 112 -13.00 -11.12 -10.63
C ILE A 112 -13.65 -9.79 -11.03
N PRO A 113 -14.87 -9.80 -11.59
CA PRO A 113 -15.57 -8.56 -11.87
C PRO A 113 -15.89 -7.84 -10.56
N LEU A 114 -15.76 -6.51 -10.56
CA LEU A 114 -16.16 -5.67 -9.44
C LEU A 114 -17.64 -5.87 -9.11
N GLU A 115 -17.93 -6.42 -7.94
CA GLU A 115 -19.29 -6.36 -7.39
C GLU A 115 -19.55 -4.95 -6.84
N ASP A 116 -20.79 -4.43 -6.94
CA ASP A 116 -21.15 -3.07 -6.50
C ASP A 116 -20.78 -2.80 -5.02
N ASP A 117 -20.77 -3.86 -4.20
CA ASP A 117 -20.46 -3.82 -2.78
C ASP A 117 -18.97 -3.90 -2.45
N GLU A 118 -18.07 -4.01 -3.43
CA GLU A 118 -16.63 -4.10 -3.20
C GLU A 118 -15.91 -2.75 -3.18
N LEU A 119 -14.89 -2.66 -2.32
CA LEU A 119 -13.98 -1.52 -2.26
C LEU A 119 -12.71 -1.81 -3.06
N ALA A 120 -12.59 -1.21 -4.24
CA ALA A 120 -11.34 -1.24 -4.97
C ALA A 120 -10.25 -0.42 -4.25
N LEU A 121 -9.04 -0.98 -4.14
CA LEU A 121 -7.87 -0.29 -3.56
C LEU A 121 -6.97 0.36 -4.62
N GLY A 122 -7.24 0.10 -5.91
CA GLY A 122 -6.50 0.66 -7.02
C GLY A 122 -7.35 0.72 -8.28
N LEU A 123 -6.85 1.44 -9.28
CA LEU A 123 -7.46 1.45 -10.61
C LEU A 123 -6.98 0.21 -11.35
N ASP A 124 -7.90 -0.70 -11.63
CA ASP A 124 -7.65 -1.67 -12.69
C ASP A 124 -7.68 -0.89 -14.00
N LYS A 125 -6.53 -0.87 -14.69
CA LYS A 125 -6.48 -0.38 -16.07
C LYS A 125 -7.22 -1.43 -16.91
N GLU A 126 -8.55 -1.36 -16.93
CA GLU A 126 -9.34 -2.11 -17.88
C GLU A 126 -8.90 -1.65 -19.27
N ASN A 127 -8.15 -2.49 -19.96
CA ASN A 127 -8.00 -2.39 -21.40
C ASN A 127 -9.35 -2.82 -21.97
N GLY A 128 -10.29 -1.88 -22.10
CA GLY A 128 -11.71 -2.12 -22.38
C GLY A 128 -12.05 -2.94 -23.63
N ASP A 129 -11.06 -3.27 -24.47
CA ASP A 129 -11.24 -4.08 -25.68
C ASP A 129 -10.72 -5.52 -25.55
N LYS A 130 -10.02 -5.88 -24.45
CA LYS A 130 -9.36 -7.18 -24.29
C LYS A 130 -9.50 -7.75 -22.88
N HIS A 131 -9.82 -9.03 -22.80
CA HIS A 131 -9.84 -9.80 -21.56
C HIS A 131 -8.53 -10.56 -21.37
N VAL A 132 -8.03 -10.57 -20.13
CA VAL A 132 -6.84 -11.32 -19.75
C VAL A 132 -7.28 -12.49 -18.87
N LEU A 133 -7.04 -13.70 -19.37
CA LEU A 133 -7.19 -14.93 -18.62
C LEU A 133 -5.82 -15.34 -18.06
N SER A 134 -5.77 -15.83 -16.84
CA SER A 134 -4.52 -16.30 -16.22
C SER A 134 -4.67 -17.65 -15.54
N LEU A 135 -3.58 -18.40 -15.51
CA LEU A 135 -3.46 -19.67 -14.82
C LEU A 135 -2.12 -19.68 -14.08
N VAL A 136 -2.18 -19.80 -12.76
CA VAL A 136 -0.99 -19.92 -11.91
C VAL A 136 -0.79 -21.37 -11.48
N VAL A 137 0.41 -21.89 -11.74
CA VAL A 137 0.78 -23.28 -11.60
C VAL A 137 1.97 -23.37 -10.63
N PRO A 138 1.77 -23.81 -9.37
CA PRO A 138 2.88 -24.04 -8.44
C PRO A 138 3.70 -25.26 -8.87
N ILE A 139 5.02 -25.16 -8.85
CA ILE A 139 5.92 -26.28 -9.15
C ILE A 139 7.01 -26.37 -8.08
N PRO A 140 7.16 -27.53 -7.41
CA PRO A 140 8.31 -27.79 -6.56
C PRO A 140 9.55 -27.92 -7.45
N TYR A 141 10.33 -26.85 -7.59
CA TYR A 141 11.36 -26.79 -8.65
C TYR A 141 12.60 -27.60 -8.31
N ALA A 142 12.92 -27.80 -7.02
CA ALA A 142 14.11 -28.54 -6.60
C ALA A 142 14.13 -29.98 -7.17
N ALA A 143 12.97 -30.63 -7.25
CA ALA A 143 12.84 -31.98 -7.82
C ALA A 143 12.76 -32.00 -9.36
N HIS A 144 12.68 -30.83 -9.99
CA HIS A 144 12.32 -30.65 -11.40
C HIS A 144 13.25 -29.69 -12.14
N ILE A 145 14.37 -29.31 -11.52
CA ILE A 145 15.39 -28.49 -12.15
C ILE A 145 15.93 -29.21 -13.39
N HIS A 146 16.17 -28.46 -14.47
CA HIS A 146 16.59 -28.95 -15.79
C HIS A 146 15.60 -29.90 -16.49
N ARG A 147 14.41 -30.08 -15.92
CA ARG A 147 13.37 -30.86 -16.57
C ARG A 147 12.67 -30.02 -17.64
N GLN A 148 12.46 -30.64 -18.79
CA GLN A 148 11.60 -30.12 -19.84
C GLN A 148 10.17 -30.62 -19.65
N PHE A 149 9.22 -29.69 -19.66
CA PHE A 149 7.80 -29.93 -19.68
C PHE A 149 7.25 -29.56 -21.05
N SER A 150 6.16 -30.22 -21.46
CA SER A 150 5.46 -29.94 -22.70
C SER A 150 4.05 -29.46 -22.40
N PHE A 151 3.57 -28.51 -23.20
CA PHE A 151 2.23 -27.97 -23.04
C PHE A 151 1.57 -27.62 -24.38
N THR A 152 0.24 -27.62 -24.36
CA THR A 152 -0.60 -27.10 -25.44
C THR A 152 -1.87 -26.46 -24.86
N TYR A 153 -2.66 -25.79 -25.70
CA TYR A 153 -3.89 -25.11 -25.30
C TYR A 153 -5.11 -25.71 -25.99
N ARG A 154 -6.25 -25.69 -25.29
CA ARG A 154 -7.53 -26.14 -25.83
C ARG A 154 -8.71 -25.37 -25.22
N ILE A 155 -9.86 -25.41 -25.88
CA ILE A 155 -11.15 -25.01 -25.34
C ILE A 155 -11.97 -26.27 -25.10
N ALA A 156 -12.47 -26.45 -23.89
CA ALA A 156 -13.39 -27.52 -23.54
C ALA A 156 -14.81 -26.98 -23.39
N TYR A 157 -15.77 -27.60 -24.09
CA TYR A 157 -17.18 -27.22 -24.04
C TYR A 157 -17.99 -28.18 -23.15
N PRO A 158 -19.13 -27.74 -22.58
CA PRO A 158 -19.99 -28.63 -21.78
C PRO A 158 -20.58 -29.82 -22.56
N SER A 159 -20.62 -29.76 -23.89
CA SER A 159 -21.01 -30.87 -24.76
C SER A 159 -20.04 -32.06 -24.71
N GLY A 160 -18.83 -31.85 -24.18
CA GLY A 160 -17.71 -32.79 -24.29
C GLY A 160 -16.84 -32.53 -25.52
N ASP A 161 -17.20 -31.59 -26.39
CA ASP A 161 -16.37 -31.21 -27.52
C ASP A 161 -15.11 -30.50 -27.04
N ILE A 162 -13.99 -30.84 -27.68
CA ILE A 162 -12.67 -30.27 -27.41
C ILE A 162 -12.16 -29.63 -28.69
N LYS A 163 -11.82 -28.35 -28.60
CA LYS A 163 -11.16 -27.62 -29.67
C LYS A 163 -9.71 -27.36 -29.29
N TRP A 164 -8.78 -28.05 -29.93
CA TRP A 164 -7.36 -27.79 -29.76
C TRP A 164 -6.98 -26.48 -30.43
N LEU A 165 -6.24 -25.64 -29.70
CA LEU A 165 -5.73 -24.36 -30.20
C LEU A 165 -4.32 -24.50 -30.78
N GLY A 166 -3.64 -25.63 -30.52
CA GLY A 166 -2.39 -25.99 -31.16
C GLY A 166 -2.55 -26.91 -32.36
N SER A 167 -1.56 -26.90 -33.25
CA SER A 167 -1.42 -27.91 -34.30
C SER A 167 -0.72 -29.16 -33.79
N PHE A 168 -1.00 -30.31 -34.42
CA PHE A 168 -0.37 -31.57 -34.06
C PHE A 168 1.16 -31.46 -34.13
N GLY A 169 1.84 -31.93 -33.08
CA GLY A 169 3.30 -31.91 -32.98
C GLY A 169 3.93 -30.54 -32.69
N HIS A 170 3.14 -29.48 -32.51
CA HIS A 170 3.62 -28.11 -32.24
C HIS A 170 3.33 -27.67 -30.81
N ASN A 171 3.68 -28.52 -29.85
CA ASN A 171 3.60 -28.17 -28.43
C ASN A 171 4.63 -27.10 -28.09
N GLY A 172 4.31 -26.26 -27.09
CA GLY A 172 5.34 -25.49 -26.42
C GLY A 172 6.10 -26.36 -25.43
N SER A 173 7.32 -25.94 -25.09
CA SER A 173 8.09 -26.56 -24.02
C SER A 173 8.60 -25.54 -23.01
N LEU A 174 8.74 -25.99 -21.77
CA LEU A 174 9.19 -25.17 -20.66
C LEU A 174 10.32 -25.90 -19.93
N VAL A 175 11.45 -25.24 -19.73
CA VAL A 175 12.63 -25.79 -19.05
C VAL A 175 12.91 -24.94 -17.82
N LEU A 176 12.93 -25.54 -16.64
CA LEU A 176 13.33 -24.86 -15.40
C LEU A 176 14.84 -24.87 -15.29
N GLU A 177 15.47 -23.72 -15.06
CA GLU A 177 16.91 -23.60 -14.92
C GLU A 177 17.27 -22.97 -13.59
N GLU A 178 18.24 -23.54 -12.87
CA GLU A 178 18.75 -22.90 -11.66
C GLU A 178 19.67 -21.74 -12.05
N THR A 179 19.45 -20.57 -11.46
CA THR A 179 20.39 -19.46 -11.56
C THR A 179 20.94 -19.09 -10.19
N GLN A 180 22.27 -18.90 -10.15
CA GLN A 180 22.96 -18.39 -8.98
C GLN A 180 22.81 -16.86 -8.82
N LEU A 181 22.17 -16.21 -9.79
CA LEU A 181 21.96 -14.76 -9.80
C LEU A 181 20.47 -14.47 -9.90
N ASP A 182 19.97 -13.65 -8.98
CA ASP A 182 18.68 -13.00 -9.13
C ASP A 182 18.90 -11.65 -9.83
N GLU A 183 18.35 -11.51 -11.03
CA GLU A 183 18.50 -10.27 -11.82
C GLU A 183 17.74 -9.09 -11.20
N ARG A 184 16.87 -9.33 -10.20
CA ARG A 184 16.06 -8.30 -9.57
C ARG A 184 16.69 -7.75 -8.31
N ILE A 185 17.35 -8.61 -7.51
CA ILE A 185 18.01 -8.25 -6.25
C ILE A 185 19.38 -8.92 -6.10
N GLY A 186 20.41 -8.12 -5.83
CA GLY A 186 21.76 -8.60 -5.53
C GLY A 186 22.08 -8.45 -4.05
N LEU A 187 22.55 -9.52 -3.41
CA LEU A 187 23.10 -9.47 -2.05
C LEU A 187 24.58 -9.03 -2.14
N LEU A 188 24.87 -7.79 -1.76
CA LEU A 188 26.18 -7.15 -2.01
C LEU A 188 27.04 -7.00 -0.75
N GLY A 189 26.45 -7.09 0.45
CA GLY A 189 27.16 -6.93 1.71
C GLY A 189 27.96 -8.16 2.12
N GLU A 190 29.13 -7.96 2.73
CA GLU A 190 29.77 -9.00 3.51
C GLU A 190 28.88 -9.33 4.72
N GLY A 191 28.77 -10.62 5.08
CA GLY A 191 27.99 -11.05 6.25
C GLY A 191 26.64 -11.71 5.95
N TRP A 192 26.26 -11.88 4.68
CA TRP A 192 25.15 -12.75 4.32
C TRP A 192 25.52 -14.23 4.52
N SER A 193 24.67 -14.94 5.25
CA SER A 193 24.64 -16.40 5.32
C SER A 193 23.22 -16.91 5.05
N ARG A 194 23.06 -18.19 4.76
CA ARG A 194 21.76 -18.86 4.67
C ARG A 194 21.64 -19.83 5.84
N ASN A 195 20.55 -19.77 6.59
CA ASN A 195 20.30 -20.73 7.66
C ASN A 195 19.66 -22.02 7.11
N ASP A 196 19.49 -23.03 7.97
CA ASP A 196 18.90 -24.32 7.59
C ASP A 196 17.42 -24.22 7.17
N GLU A 197 16.74 -23.15 7.61
CA GLU A 197 15.35 -22.83 7.25
C GLU A 197 15.24 -22.14 5.87
N GLY A 198 16.37 -21.88 5.21
CA GLY A 198 16.43 -21.23 3.90
C GLY A 198 16.37 -19.70 3.94
N THR A 199 16.24 -19.09 5.12
CA THR A 199 16.29 -17.63 5.35
C THR A 199 17.71 -17.11 5.14
N HIS A 200 17.81 -15.99 4.43
CA HIS A 200 19.06 -15.26 4.30
C HIS A 200 19.23 -14.30 5.47
N VAL A 201 20.36 -14.38 6.16
CA VAL A 201 20.66 -13.58 7.35
C VAL A 201 21.90 -12.75 7.08
N TRP A 202 21.77 -11.44 7.13
CA TRP A 202 22.89 -10.52 7.17
C TRP A 202 23.23 -10.16 8.61
N ASN A 203 24.52 -10.18 8.97
CA ASN A 203 24.99 -9.78 10.30
C ASN A 203 25.96 -8.60 10.19
N ALA A 204 25.70 -7.52 10.94
CA ALA A 204 26.51 -6.30 10.91
C ALA A 204 27.93 -6.46 11.46
N GLY A 205 28.28 -7.59 12.08
CA GLY A 205 29.52 -7.75 12.83
C GLY A 205 29.54 -6.92 14.11
N SER A 206 30.66 -6.90 14.84
CA SER A 206 30.70 -6.42 16.23
C SER A 206 30.67 -4.90 16.43
N ASN A 207 30.71 -4.04 15.40
CA ASN A 207 30.97 -2.60 15.57
C ASN A 207 30.31 -1.65 14.55
N VAL A 208 29.31 -2.08 13.78
CA VAL A 208 28.71 -1.19 12.77
C VAL A 208 27.61 -0.32 13.40
N THR A 209 27.85 0.99 13.45
CA THR A 209 26.81 2.01 13.74
C THR A 209 26.44 2.82 12.50
N GLU A 210 27.27 2.77 11.45
CA GLU A 210 27.06 3.47 10.19
C GLU A 210 26.14 2.68 9.25
N SER A 211 25.59 3.38 8.25
CA SER A 211 24.74 2.76 7.23
C SER A 211 25.59 1.97 6.23
N VAL A 212 25.36 0.66 6.14
CA VAL A 212 26.08 -0.27 5.27
C VAL A 212 25.17 -0.75 4.14
N LEU A 213 25.68 -0.77 2.91
CA LEU A 213 25.00 -1.36 1.76
C LEU A 213 24.96 -2.88 1.89
N ILE A 214 23.77 -3.45 2.08
CA ILE A 214 23.60 -4.90 2.29
C ILE A 214 23.06 -5.59 1.05
N ALA A 215 22.20 -4.92 0.27
CA ALA A 215 21.62 -5.45 -0.94
C ALA A 215 21.31 -4.32 -1.93
N LYS A 216 21.04 -4.69 -3.18
CA LYS A 216 20.64 -3.75 -4.24
C LYS A 216 19.53 -4.33 -5.10
N ALA A 217 18.44 -3.60 -5.23
CA ALA A 217 17.46 -3.80 -6.29
C ALA A 217 17.99 -3.19 -7.59
N PHE A 218 18.19 -4.02 -8.62
CA PHE A 218 18.79 -3.56 -9.88
C PHE A 218 17.85 -2.69 -10.72
N TYR A 219 16.54 -2.88 -10.55
CA TYR A 219 15.46 -2.14 -11.22
C TYR A 219 14.48 -1.61 -10.16
N PRO A 220 14.82 -0.53 -9.43
CA PRO A 220 13.99 -0.01 -8.33
C PRO A 220 12.56 0.35 -8.76
N GLU A 221 12.37 0.75 -10.01
CA GLU A 221 11.06 1.05 -10.60
C GLU A 221 10.14 -0.16 -10.75
N HIS A 222 10.70 -1.38 -10.70
CA HIS A 222 9.95 -2.64 -10.72
C HIS A 222 9.53 -3.09 -9.31
N TRP A 223 9.66 -2.23 -8.30
CA TRP A 223 9.30 -2.54 -6.93
C TRP A 223 8.34 -1.49 -6.35
N ASN A 224 7.26 -1.97 -5.75
CA ASN A 224 6.43 -1.20 -4.85
C ASN A 224 6.86 -1.49 -3.42
N VAL A 225 7.65 -0.58 -2.83
CA VAL A 225 8.23 -0.80 -1.51
C VAL A 225 7.26 -0.32 -0.42
N ARG A 226 6.84 -1.24 0.44
CA ARG A 226 6.05 -0.93 1.65
C ARG A 226 6.96 -0.99 2.86
N ALA A 227 6.97 0.06 3.66
CA ALA A 227 7.89 0.20 4.78
C ALA A 227 7.13 0.35 6.09
N VAL A 228 7.55 -0.45 7.08
CA VAL A 228 7.00 -0.41 8.43
C VAL A 228 8.08 0.14 9.35
N GLY A 229 7.76 1.21 10.07
CA GLY A 229 8.59 1.75 11.13
C GLY A 229 8.19 1.21 12.51
N THR A 230 8.75 1.81 13.55
CA THR A 230 8.43 1.49 14.95
C THR A 230 6.96 1.73 15.26
N ASP A 231 6.41 2.87 14.88
CA ASP A 231 5.04 3.25 15.30
C ASP A 231 4.09 3.53 14.12
N SER A 232 4.59 3.47 12.89
CA SER A 232 3.81 3.88 11.72
C SER A 232 4.22 3.13 10.44
N LEU A 233 3.33 3.17 9.46
CA LEU A 233 3.66 2.87 8.07
C LEU A 233 4.33 4.09 7.45
N LEU A 234 5.47 3.88 6.81
CA LEU A 234 6.33 4.95 6.35
C LEU A 234 6.04 5.26 4.87
N SER A 235 5.75 6.54 4.57
CA SER A 235 5.57 7.02 3.20
C SER A 235 6.87 7.02 2.39
N GLN A 236 8.00 7.13 3.08
CA GLN A 236 9.34 6.95 2.52
C GLN A 236 9.99 5.76 3.22
N PRO A 237 10.60 4.83 2.47
CA PRO A 237 11.18 3.62 3.05
C PRO A 237 12.54 3.89 3.70
N GLN A 238 12.58 4.78 4.69
CA GLN A 238 13.78 5.16 5.45
C GLN A 238 13.60 4.81 6.93
N ASN A 239 14.67 4.29 7.55
CA ASN A 239 14.65 3.87 8.95
C ASN A 239 13.52 2.88 9.30
N ALA A 240 13.18 2.00 8.35
CA ALA A 240 12.17 0.97 8.53
C ALA A 240 12.71 -0.17 9.40
N CYS A 241 11.87 -0.80 10.21
CA CYS A 241 12.19 -2.09 10.82
C CYS A 241 11.80 -3.25 9.90
N LEU A 242 10.84 -3.04 8.98
CA LEU A 242 10.41 -4.04 8.02
C LEU A 242 10.24 -3.40 6.64
N LEU A 243 10.69 -4.08 5.60
CA LEU A 243 10.43 -3.72 4.20
C LEU A 243 9.79 -4.88 3.46
N PHE A 244 8.66 -4.62 2.80
CA PHE A 244 8.12 -5.50 1.77
C PHE A 244 8.51 -4.93 0.40
N LEU A 245 9.32 -5.68 -0.35
CA LEU A 245 9.60 -5.38 -1.74
C LEU A 245 8.59 -6.14 -2.59
N VAL A 246 7.48 -5.48 -2.94
CA VAL A 246 6.43 -6.07 -3.77
C VAL A 246 6.79 -5.86 -5.24
N PRO A 247 6.99 -6.91 -6.04
CA PRO A 247 7.38 -6.74 -7.43
C PRO A 247 6.22 -6.21 -8.27
N VAL A 248 6.50 -5.23 -9.12
CA VAL A 248 5.58 -4.70 -10.11
C VAL A 248 5.71 -5.53 -11.37
N ILE A 249 4.66 -6.28 -11.69
CA ILE A 249 4.63 -7.13 -12.88
C ILE A 249 4.42 -6.27 -14.12
N HIS A 250 5.36 -6.35 -15.05
CA HIS A 250 5.24 -5.75 -16.38
C HIS A 250 5.01 -6.84 -17.43
N GLY A 251 3.91 -6.72 -18.18
CA GLY A 251 3.54 -7.67 -19.21
C GLY A 251 3.05 -9.01 -18.66
N SER A 252 3.38 -10.10 -19.36
CA SER A 252 2.95 -11.47 -19.03
C SER A 252 4.15 -12.33 -18.64
N PRO A 253 4.69 -12.20 -17.41
CA PRO A 253 5.82 -13.01 -16.97
C PRO A 253 5.40 -14.47 -16.84
N ILE A 254 6.31 -15.37 -17.21
CA ILE A 254 6.10 -16.82 -17.08
C ILE A 254 6.42 -17.28 -15.65
N LEU A 255 7.41 -16.68 -15.00
CA LEU A 255 7.68 -16.88 -13.58
C LEU A 255 7.11 -15.71 -12.79
N LEU A 256 6.22 -15.98 -11.84
CA LEU A 256 5.70 -14.95 -10.96
C LEU A 256 6.74 -14.59 -9.90
N PRO A 257 7.17 -13.32 -9.84
CA PRO A 257 8.14 -12.89 -8.85
C PRO A 257 7.51 -12.89 -7.45
N GLN A 258 8.16 -13.48 -6.45
CA GLN A 258 7.71 -13.42 -5.06
C GLN A 258 8.04 -12.07 -4.40
N THR A 259 7.25 -11.69 -3.40
CA THR A 259 7.54 -10.52 -2.55
C THR A 259 8.67 -10.87 -1.58
N PHE A 260 9.70 -10.03 -1.55
CA PHE A 260 10.78 -10.15 -0.57
C PHE A 260 10.42 -9.38 0.70
N VAL A 261 10.66 -9.99 1.86
CA VAL A 261 10.48 -9.34 3.15
C VAL A 261 11.84 -9.21 3.82
N LEU A 262 12.25 -7.97 4.10
CA LEU A 262 13.41 -7.70 4.93
C LEU A 262 12.95 -7.30 6.33
N SER A 263 13.47 -8.00 7.33
CA SER A 263 13.16 -7.74 8.74
C SER A 263 14.43 -7.36 9.48
N ALA A 264 14.43 -6.22 10.17
CA ALA A 264 15.55 -5.72 10.95
C ALA A 264 15.38 -6.13 12.40
N SER A 265 16.40 -6.70 13.02
CA SER A 265 16.36 -6.99 14.46
C SER A 265 16.37 -5.70 15.29
N GLN A 266 16.09 -5.82 16.59
CA GLN A 266 16.06 -4.68 17.51
C GLN A 266 17.36 -3.86 17.45
N GLY A 267 17.22 -2.54 17.25
CA GLY A 267 18.35 -1.62 17.16
C GLY A 267 18.97 -1.51 15.76
N THR A 268 18.48 -2.26 14.78
CA THR A 268 18.82 -2.12 13.36
C THR A 268 17.66 -1.50 12.60
N THR A 269 17.97 -0.63 11.63
CA THR A 269 16.99 -0.08 10.69
C THR A 269 17.44 -0.32 9.26
N ILE A 270 16.47 -0.38 8.35
CA ILE A 270 16.68 -0.62 6.92
C ILE A 270 16.16 0.58 6.15
N THR A 271 16.91 0.99 5.14
CA THR A 271 16.53 2.06 4.23
C THR A 271 16.62 1.56 2.79
N PHE A 272 15.56 1.80 2.02
CA PHE A 272 15.54 1.60 0.58
C PHE A 272 15.64 2.96 -0.10
N THR A 273 16.61 3.11 -0.98
CA THR A 273 16.83 4.38 -1.69
C THR A 273 16.19 4.33 -3.09
N PRO A 274 15.90 5.49 -3.71
CA PRO A 274 15.41 5.55 -5.08
C PRO A 274 16.36 4.93 -6.13
N THR A 275 17.66 4.80 -5.82
CA THR A 275 18.66 4.14 -6.67
C THR A 275 18.66 2.61 -6.53
N GLY A 276 17.75 2.08 -5.73
CA GLY A 276 17.60 0.65 -5.43
C GLY A 276 18.59 0.14 -4.38
N ASP A 277 19.37 1.02 -3.74
CA ASP A 277 20.29 0.60 -2.68
C ASP A 277 19.51 0.30 -1.40
N ILE A 278 19.78 -0.86 -0.80
CA ILE A 278 19.21 -1.31 0.45
C ILE A 278 20.31 -1.28 1.50
N THR A 279 20.21 -0.34 2.42
CA THR A 279 21.21 -0.12 3.47
C THR A 279 20.65 -0.48 4.83
N ALA A 280 21.46 -1.13 5.67
CA ALA A 280 21.14 -1.36 7.07
C ALA A 280 22.02 -0.49 7.97
N SER A 281 21.46 0.02 9.06
CA SER A 281 22.19 0.82 10.06
C SER A 281 21.88 0.26 11.44
N GLY A 282 22.91 0.00 12.24
CA GLY A 282 22.78 -0.62 13.56
C GLY A 282 23.67 -1.85 13.72
N SER A 283 23.71 -2.40 14.93
CA SER A 283 24.73 -3.36 15.37
C SER A 283 24.29 -4.82 15.34
N SER A 284 23.18 -5.15 14.69
CA SER A 284 22.58 -6.49 14.76
C SER A 284 22.37 -7.09 13.36
N SER A 285 21.33 -7.88 13.16
CA SER A 285 21.07 -8.64 11.93
C SER A 285 19.84 -8.17 11.15
N VAL A 286 19.81 -8.52 9.86
CA VAL A 286 18.67 -8.35 8.95
C VAL A 286 18.36 -9.71 8.33
N HIS A 287 17.10 -10.11 8.36
CA HIS A 287 16.61 -11.31 7.67
C HIS A 287 16.00 -10.91 6.33
N LEU A 288 16.24 -11.73 5.30
CA LEU A 288 15.58 -11.67 4.00
C LEU A 288 14.89 -13.00 3.74
N GLU A 289 13.57 -12.94 3.57
CA GLU A 289 12.70 -14.10 3.36
C GLU A 289 11.71 -13.87 2.21
N CYS A 290 11.25 -14.98 1.63
CA CYS A 290 10.18 -15.04 0.65
C CYS A 290 9.05 -15.88 1.22
N PHE A 291 7.81 -15.51 0.94
CA PHE A 291 6.66 -16.32 1.34
C PHE A 291 6.51 -17.56 0.44
N ASP A 292 6.51 -18.75 1.05
CA ASP A 292 6.06 -19.99 0.41
C ASP A 292 4.73 -20.45 0.99
N ARG A 293 3.71 -20.48 0.14
CA ARG A 293 2.35 -20.92 0.49
C ARG A 293 2.26 -22.41 0.84
N HIS A 294 3.24 -23.21 0.44
CA HIS A 294 3.26 -24.64 0.72
C HIS A 294 3.92 -24.98 2.06
N ASP A 295 4.79 -24.10 2.55
CA ASP A 295 5.56 -24.33 3.78
C ASP A 295 4.94 -23.64 5.00
N SER A 296 4.25 -22.50 4.85
CA SER A 296 3.63 -21.81 5.99
C SER A 296 2.38 -21.01 5.62
N SER A 297 1.55 -20.70 6.63
CA SER A 297 0.44 -19.76 6.44
C SER A 297 0.95 -18.32 6.33
N VAL A 298 0.21 -17.46 5.64
CA VAL A 298 0.53 -16.02 5.55
C VAL A 298 0.64 -15.40 6.95
N ALA A 299 -0.26 -15.77 7.86
CA ALA A 299 -0.25 -15.25 9.23
C ALA A 299 1.03 -15.62 9.96
N ASP A 300 1.44 -16.89 9.92
CA ASP A 300 2.66 -17.34 10.60
C ASP A 300 3.90 -16.68 10.03
N PHE A 301 3.99 -16.57 8.69
CA PHE A 301 5.10 -15.90 8.01
C PHE A 301 5.24 -14.44 8.45
N VAL A 302 4.14 -13.70 8.42
CA VAL A 302 4.13 -12.28 8.80
C VAL A 302 4.40 -12.11 10.30
N HIS A 303 3.82 -12.95 11.15
CA HIS A 303 4.08 -12.93 12.59
C HIS A 303 5.55 -13.19 12.93
N ARG A 304 6.23 -14.12 12.24
CA ARG A 304 7.67 -14.32 12.41
C ARG A 304 8.47 -13.07 12.06
N ALA A 305 8.14 -12.43 10.94
CA ALA A 305 8.79 -11.19 10.50
C ALA A 305 8.60 -10.05 11.54
N PHE A 306 7.38 -9.90 12.07
CA PHE A 306 7.06 -8.95 13.15
C PHE A 306 7.80 -9.26 14.46
N ALA A 307 7.82 -10.54 14.86
CA ALA A 307 8.48 -10.98 16.09
C ALA A 307 9.99 -10.67 16.05
N PHE A 308 10.62 -10.86 14.89
CA PHE A 308 12.03 -10.54 14.69
C PHE A 308 12.34 -9.05 14.88
N CYS A 309 11.42 -8.17 14.47
CA CYS A 309 11.60 -6.73 14.59
C CYS A 309 11.53 -6.22 16.03
N SER A 310 10.74 -6.86 16.90
CA SER A 310 10.51 -6.61 18.34
C SER A 310 10.17 -5.16 18.77
N SER A 311 10.24 -4.19 17.86
CA SER A 311 10.15 -2.76 18.13
C SER A 311 8.92 -2.12 17.49
N THR A 312 8.24 -2.80 16.56
CA THR A 312 7.09 -2.23 15.87
C THR A 312 5.79 -2.43 16.64
N LYS A 313 4.98 -1.37 16.72
CA LYS A 313 3.60 -1.39 17.20
C LYS A 313 2.59 -1.63 16.08
N CYS A 314 3.04 -1.67 14.82
CA CYS A 314 2.18 -2.06 13.71
C CYS A 314 1.73 -3.52 13.87
N GLN A 315 0.54 -3.82 13.36
CA GLN A 315 -0.13 -5.09 13.61
C GLN A 315 -0.58 -5.74 12.31
N LEU A 316 -0.75 -7.06 12.36
CA LEU A 316 -1.42 -7.81 11.32
C LEU A 316 -2.93 -7.83 11.63
N LEU A 317 -3.72 -7.12 10.83
CA LEU A 317 -5.17 -7.01 11.02
C LEU A 317 -5.91 -8.25 10.47
N SER A 318 -5.54 -8.69 9.28
CA SER A 318 -6.16 -9.82 8.58
C SER A 318 -5.20 -10.42 7.55
N THR A 319 -5.52 -11.62 7.08
CA THR A 319 -4.77 -12.35 6.05
C THR A 319 -5.71 -13.02 5.07
N SER A 320 -5.31 -13.10 3.81
CA SER A 320 -5.84 -14.05 2.84
C SER A 320 -4.83 -15.18 2.59
N ASP A 321 -5.12 -16.06 1.64
CA ASP A 321 -4.18 -17.03 1.07
C ASP A 321 -2.89 -16.42 0.50
N ARG A 322 -2.93 -15.16 0.04
CA ARG A 322 -1.81 -14.48 -0.64
C ARG A 322 -1.52 -13.08 -0.12
N HIS A 323 -2.39 -12.51 0.71
CA HIS A 323 -2.28 -11.12 1.15
C HIS A 323 -2.16 -11.02 2.67
N ALA A 324 -1.38 -10.06 3.12
CA ALA A 324 -1.35 -9.61 4.50
C ALA A 324 -1.91 -8.19 4.58
N VAL A 325 -2.75 -7.92 5.58
CA VAL A 325 -3.26 -6.57 5.87
C VAL A 325 -2.53 -6.05 7.10
N VAL A 326 -1.54 -5.20 6.87
CA VAL A 326 -0.71 -4.59 7.93
C VAL A 326 -1.25 -3.21 8.26
N THR A 327 -1.40 -2.91 9.54
CA THR A 327 -1.94 -1.62 9.99
C THR A 327 -1.04 -0.93 10.98
N THR A 328 -1.17 0.39 11.05
CA THR A 328 -0.74 1.15 12.23
C THR A 328 -1.50 0.69 13.48
N PRO A 329 -1.05 1.08 14.70
CA PRO A 329 -1.76 0.73 15.93
C PRO A 329 -3.24 1.13 15.88
N LEU A 330 -4.13 0.23 16.31
CA LEU A 330 -5.58 0.44 16.25
C LEU A 330 -6.10 1.46 17.28
N ASP A 331 -5.26 1.89 18.21
CA ASP A 331 -5.57 2.92 19.20
C ASP A 331 -5.16 4.33 18.72
N GLN A 332 -4.70 4.47 17.48
CA GLN A 332 -4.27 5.74 16.89
C GLN A 332 -5.07 6.06 15.63
N TYR A 333 -5.53 7.31 15.52
CA TYR A 333 -6.30 7.76 14.38
C TYR A 333 -5.51 8.74 13.50
N PRO A 334 -5.63 8.63 12.17
CA PRO A 334 -6.32 7.55 11.46
C PRO A 334 -5.50 6.25 11.53
N VAL A 335 -6.18 5.11 11.39
CA VAL A 335 -5.50 3.84 11.17
C VAL A 335 -5.22 3.70 9.68
N ILE A 336 -3.95 3.58 9.33
CA ILE A 336 -3.51 3.34 7.96
C ILE A 336 -3.30 1.84 7.80
N ALA A 337 -3.89 1.27 6.75
CA ALA A 337 -3.81 -0.15 6.43
C ALA A 337 -3.21 -0.34 5.03
N ASP A 338 -2.11 -1.09 4.96
CA ASP A 338 -1.50 -1.56 3.73
C ASP A 338 -1.86 -3.02 3.48
N VAL A 339 -2.44 -3.29 2.31
CA VAL A 339 -2.66 -4.64 1.81
C VAL A 339 -1.46 -5.04 0.97
N VAL A 340 -0.66 -5.95 1.50
CA VAL A 340 0.60 -6.41 0.92
C VAL A 340 0.40 -7.79 0.29
N PRO A 341 0.56 -7.93 -1.03
CA PRO A 341 0.59 -9.24 -1.69
C PRO A 341 1.93 -9.92 -1.40
N LEU A 342 1.89 -11.14 -0.90
CA LEU A 342 3.08 -11.96 -0.61
C LEU A 342 3.37 -12.97 -1.72
N SER A 343 2.32 -13.50 -2.34
CA SER A 343 2.37 -14.22 -3.61
C SER A 343 1.77 -13.30 -4.67
N THR A 344 2.52 -13.05 -5.75
CA THR A 344 2.04 -12.16 -6.80
C THR A 344 1.00 -12.84 -7.68
N SER A 345 0.18 -12.01 -8.30
CA SER A 345 -0.83 -12.39 -9.26
C SER A 345 -0.79 -11.39 -10.41
N ILE A 346 -1.17 -11.80 -11.62
CA ILE A 346 -1.38 -10.86 -12.72
C ILE A 346 -2.78 -10.24 -12.64
N LEU A 347 -3.70 -10.92 -11.97
CA LEU A 347 -5.09 -10.49 -11.79
C LEU A 347 -5.28 -9.89 -10.40
N SER A 348 -6.25 -8.98 -10.33
CA SER A 348 -6.79 -8.49 -9.07
C SER A 348 -7.42 -9.62 -8.27
N SER A 349 -7.29 -9.53 -6.95
CA SER A 349 -7.78 -10.53 -6.01
C SER A 349 -8.74 -9.90 -5.02
N GLN A 350 -9.74 -10.66 -4.62
CA GLN A 350 -10.66 -10.27 -3.57
C GLN A 350 -10.10 -10.68 -2.21
N ILE A 351 -10.09 -9.75 -1.24
CA ILE A 351 -9.84 -10.07 0.17
C ILE A 351 -11.07 -9.73 1.00
N SER A 352 -11.26 -10.45 2.11
CA SER A 352 -12.36 -10.27 3.04
C SER A 352 -11.80 -10.03 4.44
N ILE A 353 -12.24 -8.96 5.10
CA ILE A 353 -11.88 -8.65 6.48
C ILE A 353 -13.14 -8.68 7.33
N GLU A 354 -13.16 -9.56 8.33
CA GLU A 354 -14.26 -9.67 9.28
C GLU A 354 -14.47 -8.35 10.03
N TRP A 355 -15.72 -7.92 10.17
CA TRP A 355 -16.04 -6.67 10.85
C TRP A 355 -15.52 -6.61 12.29
N THR A 356 -15.49 -7.76 12.96
CA THR A 356 -15.02 -7.92 14.34
C THR A 356 -13.59 -7.41 14.54
N LYS A 357 -12.76 -7.40 13.48
CA LYS A 357 -11.39 -6.86 13.50
C LYS A 357 -11.35 -5.34 13.62
N PHE A 358 -12.42 -4.64 13.25
CA PHE A 358 -12.56 -3.19 13.39
C PHE A 358 -13.25 -2.76 14.69
N THR A 359 -13.74 -3.70 15.50
CA THR A 359 -14.41 -3.41 16.78
C THR A 359 -13.64 -2.45 17.70
N PRO A 360 -12.29 -2.53 17.81
CA PRO A 360 -11.53 -1.57 18.61
C PRO A 360 -11.72 -0.11 18.15
N LEU A 361 -11.99 0.11 16.86
CA LEU A 361 -12.19 1.43 16.25
C LEU A 361 -13.65 1.89 16.36
N THR A 362 -14.60 0.95 16.23
CA THR A 362 -16.04 1.25 16.14
C THR A 362 -16.71 1.34 17.51
N ALA A 363 -16.01 1.02 18.59
CA ALA A 363 -16.55 1.04 19.95
C ALA A 363 -16.99 2.46 20.38
N GLU A 364 -16.34 3.50 19.86
CA GLU A 364 -16.58 4.88 20.28
C GLU A 364 -17.25 5.74 19.20
N PHE A 365 -17.04 5.45 17.92
CA PHE A 365 -17.50 6.27 16.81
C PHE A 365 -17.93 5.41 15.61
N PRO A 366 -18.85 5.90 14.76
CA PRO A 366 -19.04 5.34 13.43
C PRO A 366 -17.73 5.43 12.62
N LEU A 367 -17.59 4.57 11.61
CA LEU A 367 -16.32 4.37 10.91
C LEU A 367 -16.42 4.86 9.46
N SER A 368 -15.39 5.57 9.01
CA SER A 368 -15.16 5.86 7.60
C SER A 368 -13.95 5.10 7.09
N LEU A 369 -14.09 4.52 5.90
CA LEU A 369 -13.03 3.86 5.15
C LEU A 369 -12.77 4.65 3.88
N PHE A 370 -11.55 5.12 3.72
CA PHE A 370 -11.11 5.87 2.54
C PHE A 370 -10.03 5.09 1.79
N SER A 371 -10.19 4.93 0.47
CA SER A 371 -9.20 4.34 -0.44
C SER A 371 -8.52 5.46 -1.23
N PRO A 372 -7.29 5.89 -0.86
CA PRO A 372 -6.62 7.01 -1.52
C PRO A 372 -6.37 6.77 -3.01
N GLY A 373 -6.05 5.53 -3.40
CA GLY A 373 -5.68 5.15 -4.77
C GLY A 373 -6.77 5.41 -5.81
N ILE A 374 -8.04 5.34 -5.40
CA ILE A 374 -9.20 5.61 -6.26
C ILE A 374 -10.02 6.82 -5.80
N SER A 375 -9.60 7.49 -4.71
CA SER A 375 -10.35 8.56 -4.06
C SER A 375 -11.82 8.19 -3.83
N ARG A 376 -12.06 7.04 -3.20
CA ARG A 376 -13.40 6.56 -2.82
C ARG A 376 -13.49 6.44 -1.31
N ALA A 377 -14.65 6.77 -0.75
CA ALA A 377 -14.90 6.67 0.69
C ALA A 377 -16.19 5.90 0.92
N ARG A 378 -16.21 5.03 1.93
CA ARG A 378 -17.39 4.33 2.42
C ARG A 378 -17.58 4.64 3.91
N PHE A 379 -18.82 4.70 4.33
CA PHE A 379 -19.21 5.09 5.68
C PHE A 379 -20.07 4.01 6.30
N TYR A 380 -19.86 3.75 7.59
CA TYR A 380 -20.57 2.75 8.37
C TYR A 380 -21.18 3.45 9.59
N ASP A 381 -22.40 3.98 9.39
CA ASP A 381 -23.05 4.94 10.28
C ASP A 381 -23.75 4.31 11.50
N SER A 382 -24.22 3.06 11.38
CA SER A 382 -25.05 2.39 12.40
C SER A 382 -24.60 0.96 12.68
N ALA A 383 -24.72 0.54 13.95
CA ALA A 383 -24.49 -0.82 14.43
C ALA A 383 -25.25 -1.88 13.63
N ASP A 384 -26.44 -1.54 13.13
CA ASP A 384 -27.34 -2.46 12.41
C ASP A 384 -26.99 -2.61 10.91
N GLN A 385 -26.05 -1.80 10.40
CA GLN A 385 -25.64 -1.80 8.99
C GLN A 385 -24.22 -2.36 8.78
N HIS A 386 -23.65 -2.99 9.80
CA HIS A 386 -22.33 -3.57 9.69
C HIS A 386 -22.38 -4.85 8.87
N PRO A 387 -21.64 -4.94 7.75
CA PRO A 387 -21.52 -6.19 7.04
C PRO A 387 -20.77 -7.19 7.91
N GLU A 388 -20.99 -8.49 7.75
CA GLU A 388 -20.15 -9.51 8.42
C GLU A 388 -18.68 -9.35 8.00
N ASN A 389 -18.47 -8.98 6.74
CA ASN A 389 -17.17 -8.87 6.11
C ASN A 389 -17.09 -7.64 5.20
N ILE A 390 -15.99 -6.91 5.27
CA ILE A 390 -15.64 -5.88 4.28
C ILE A 390 -14.80 -6.55 3.19
N ARG A 391 -15.28 -6.48 1.96
CA ARG A 391 -14.59 -7.04 0.78
C ARG A 391 -13.84 -5.94 0.05
N PHE A 392 -12.61 -6.25 -0.33
CA PHE A 392 -11.76 -5.36 -1.11
C PHE A 392 -11.32 -6.05 -2.38
N LEU A 393 -11.35 -5.32 -3.49
CA LEU A 393 -10.64 -5.70 -4.70
C LEU A 393 -9.24 -5.09 -4.66
N VAL A 394 -8.25 -5.96 -4.63
CA VAL A 394 -6.84 -5.62 -4.44
C VAL A 394 -6.11 -5.85 -5.75
N PRO A 395 -5.46 -4.82 -6.32
CA PRO A 395 -4.67 -5.00 -7.52
C PRO A 395 -3.40 -5.82 -7.22
N PRO A 396 -2.73 -6.40 -8.23
CA PRO A 396 -1.49 -7.16 -8.10
C PRO A 396 -0.38 -6.54 -7.23
N THR A 397 -0.32 -5.21 -7.18
CA THR A 397 0.70 -4.45 -6.45
C THR A 397 0.31 -4.15 -4.99
N GLY A 398 -0.81 -4.69 -4.53
CA GLY A 398 -1.42 -4.33 -3.25
C GLY A 398 -2.08 -2.96 -3.28
N GLY A 399 -2.53 -2.52 -2.11
CA GLY A 399 -3.25 -1.26 -1.99
C GLY A 399 -3.17 -0.69 -0.59
N GLN A 400 -3.68 0.52 -0.41
CA GLN A 400 -3.78 1.17 0.90
C GLN A 400 -5.20 1.66 1.11
N PHE A 401 -5.67 1.56 2.34
CA PHE A 401 -6.87 2.24 2.79
C PHE A 401 -6.64 2.86 4.17
N VAL A 402 -7.48 3.85 4.50
CA VAL A 402 -7.41 4.63 5.72
C VAL A 402 -8.72 4.46 6.45
N LEU A 403 -8.65 4.13 7.73
CA LEU A 403 -9.79 4.05 8.62
C LEU A 403 -9.74 5.24 9.58
N THR A 404 -10.84 5.98 9.67
CA THR A 404 -10.96 7.11 10.58
C THR A 404 -12.34 7.11 11.23
N PRO A 405 -12.44 7.57 12.49
CA PRO A 405 -13.72 7.89 13.08
C PRO A 405 -14.48 8.91 12.23
N LEU A 406 -15.80 8.80 12.28
CA LEU A 406 -16.73 9.72 11.64
C LEU A 406 -17.36 10.61 12.72
N TYR A 407 -17.14 11.91 12.58
CA TYR A 407 -17.62 12.91 13.53
C TYR A 407 -18.88 13.61 13.03
N THR A 408 -19.92 13.67 13.86
CA THR A 408 -21.17 14.36 13.51
C THR A 408 -21.15 15.82 13.97
N LEU A 409 -21.34 16.72 13.01
CA LEU A 409 -21.53 18.16 13.17
C LEU A 409 -23.01 18.50 13.00
N GLU A 410 -23.64 19.15 13.97
CA GLU A 410 -25.03 19.62 13.83
C GLU A 410 -25.08 21.13 13.58
N ASN A 411 -25.93 21.53 12.63
CA ASN A 411 -26.27 22.94 12.37
C ASN A 411 -27.46 23.38 13.23
N LYS A 412 -27.63 24.70 13.42
CA LYS A 412 -28.79 25.35 14.05
C LYS A 412 -30.14 24.90 13.48
N ASN A 413 -30.15 24.43 12.22
CA ASN A 413 -31.34 23.89 11.56
C ASN A 413 -31.56 22.39 11.84
N SER A 414 -30.81 21.79 12.76
CA SER A 414 -30.76 20.33 13.02
C SER A 414 -30.40 19.50 11.78
N GLN A 415 -29.67 20.11 10.84
CA GLN A 415 -29.03 19.39 9.75
C GLN A 415 -27.70 18.85 10.25
N GLU A 416 -27.45 17.57 10.00
CA GLU A 416 -26.22 16.89 10.39
C GLU A 416 -25.27 16.81 9.20
N PHE A 417 -23.99 17.05 9.47
CA PHE A 417 -22.88 16.79 8.55
C PHE A 417 -21.92 15.81 9.22
N GLN A 418 -21.25 14.99 8.41
CA GLN A 418 -20.29 14.01 8.89
C GLN A 418 -18.90 14.36 8.39
N LEU A 419 -17.92 14.39 9.31
CA LEU A 419 -16.54 14.75 9.04
C LEU A 419 -15.61 13.57 9.37
N ALA A 420 -14.78 13.20 8.41
CA ALA A 420 -13.71 12.21 8.58
C ALA A 420 -12.35 12.90 8.36
N ILE A 421 -11.38 12.67 9.25
CA ILE A 421 -10.09 13.35 9.26
C ILE A 421 -8.99 12.35 8.93
N LEU A 422 -8.30 12.55 7.80
CA LEU A 422 -7.35 11.58 7.23
C LEU A 422 -5.89 11.79 7.68
N GLN A 423 -5.67 12.63 8.70
CA GLN A 423 -4.35 12.99 9.24
C GLN A 423 -4.29 12.66 10.73
N SER A 424 -3.12 12.29 11.26
CA SER A 424 -2.94 11.99 12.68
C SER A 424 -3.40 13.13 13.60
N HIS A 425 -4.33 12.84 14.50
CA HIS A 425 -4.98 13.84 15.34
C HIS A 425 -5.44 13.31 16.69
N LEU A 426 -5.62 14.23 17.64
CA LEU A 426 -6.23 13.97 18.96
C LEU A 426 -7.52 14.78 19.10
N LEU A 427 -8.57 14.12 19.59
CA LEU A 427 -9.80 14.81 19.97
C LEU A 427 -9.61 15.56 21.28
N VAL A 428 -10.00 16.83 21.29
CA VAL A 428 -9.96 17.67 22.48
C VAL A 428 -11.38 17.73 23.05
N PRO A 429 -11.64 17.23 24.28
CA PRO A 429 -12.97 17.29 24.87
C PRO A 429 -13.47 18.73 24.98
N SER A 430 -14.72 18.98 24.60
CA SER A 430 -15.31 20.33 24.56
C SER A 430 -15.30 21.03 25.93
N SER A 431 -15.30 20.27 27.03
CA SER A 431 -15.18 20.76 28.41
C SER A 431 -13.84 21.46 28.65
N SER A 432 -12.74 20.90 28.13
CA SER A 432 -11.39 21.43 28.31
C SER A 432 -11.18 22.79 27.62
N PHE A 433 -11.97 23.09 26.58
CA PHE A 433 -11.92 24.39 25.91
C PHE A 433 -12.57 25.49 26.75
N ARG A 434 -13.68 25.19 27.46
CA ARG A 434 -14.33 26.15 28.36
C ARG A 434 -13.40 26.57 29.49
N ASP A 435 -12.64 25.63 30.05
CA ASP A 435 -11.67 25.92 31.11
C ASP A 435 -10.49 26.79 30.63
N ARG A 436 -10.07 26.66 29.37
CA ARG A 436 -9.04 27.54 28.77
C ARG A 436 -9.54 28.96 28.47
N GLN A 437 -10.86 29.16 28.34
CA GLN A 437 -11.46 30.49 28.20
C GLN A 437 -11.75 31.18 29.53
N ILE A 438 -11.61 30.47 30.66
CA ILE A 438 -11.59 31.10 31.97
C ILE A 438 -10.25 31.83 32.08
N LEU A 439 -10.25 33.10 31.68
CA LEU A 439 -9.17 34.03 32.04
C LEU A 439 -8.91 33.88 33.54
N PRO A 440 -7.65 33.80 34.00
CA PRO A 440 -7.37 33.76 35.43
C PRO A 440 -8.11 34.93 36.05
N THR A 441 -8.97 34.64 37.04
CA THR A 441 -9.68 35.68 37.77
C THR A 441 -8.63 36.70 38.23
N PRO A 442 -8.82 38.00 37.96
CA PRO A 442 -7.86 39.00 38.40
C PRO A 442 -7.66 38.82 39.90
N PRO A 443 -6.41 38.93 40.40
CA PRO A 443 -6.14 38.79 41.83
C PRO A 443 -7.09 39.70 42.61
N PRO A 444 -7.63 39.25 43.77
CA PRO A 444 -8.54 40.05 44.56
C PRO A 444 -7.94 41.43 44.79
N SER A 445 -8.69 42.47 44.41
CA SER A 445 -8.24 43.85 44.55
C SER A 445 -7.87 44.10 46.03
N PRO A 446 -6.75 44.78 46.32
CA PRO A 446 -6.34 45.04 47.69
C PRO A 446 -7.48 45.75 48.42
N PHE A 447 -7.84 45.23 49.59
CA PHE A 447 -8.87 45.82 50.46
C PHE A 447 -8.50 47.28 50.72
N LEU A 448 -9.24 48.22 50.11
CA LEU A 448 -9.15 49.62 50.46
C LEU A 448 -9.74 49.75 51.87
N HIS A 449 -8.85 49.86 52.85
CA HIS A 449 -9.25 50.27 54.19
C HIS A 449 -10.02 51.60 54.09
N PRO A 450 -11.19 51.72 54.75
CA PRO A 450 -11.95 52.96 54.76
C PRO A 450 -11.09 54.09 55.32
N ILE A 451 -10.77 55.09 54.49
CA ILE A 451 -10.23 56.35 54.97
C ILE A 451 -11.38 57.04 55.68
N ALA A 452 -11.35 57.00 57.01
CA ALA A 452 -12.25 57.75 57.86
C ALA A 452 -11.95 59.26 57.74
N HIS A 453 -13.03 60.04 57.74
CA HIS A 453 -13.08 61.49 57.94
C HIS A 453 -12.75 62.39 56.74
N LEU A 454 -13.79 62.73 55.95
CA LEU A 454 -14.03 64.12 55.57
C LEU A 454 -15.52 64.45 55.73
N SER A 455 -15.77 65.43 56.59
CA SER A 455 -17.05 65.98 57.00
C SER A 455 -17.79 66.67 55.84
N PRO A 456 -19.12 66.83 55.94
CA PRO A 456 -19.93 67.47 54.91
C PRO A 456 -19.79 69.00 55.00
N ILE A 457 -19.33 69.63 53.92
CA ILE A 457 -19.48 71.07 53.72
C ILE A 457 -20.79 71.29 52.97
N GLU A 458 -21.76 71.81 53.71
CA GLU A 458 -22.94 72.47 53.17
C GLU A 458 -22.51 73.60 52.22
N SER A 459 -22.97 73.56 50.97
CA SER A 459 -23.27 74.79 50.25
C SER A 459 -24.45 74.58 49.32
N ARG A 460 -25.55 75.24 49.69
CA ARG A 460 -26.64 75.64 48.80
C ARG A 460 -26.05 76.38 47.59
N PHE A 461 -26.50 76.09 46.38
CA PHE A 461 -27.07 77.10 45.49
C PHE A 461 -27.83 76.45 44.33
N ASN A 462 -28.87 77.16 43.91
CA ASN A 462 -29.92 76.79 42.98
C ASN A 462 -29.49 76.86 41.50
N ALA A 463 -30.35 76.23 40.68
CA ALA A 463 -30.90 76.72 39.42
C ALA A 463 -30.26 76.31 38.07
N SER A 464 -31.18 75.82 37.22
CA SER A 464 -31.33 76.01 35.77
C SER A 464 -30.24 75.45 34.84
N SER A 465 -30.54 74.45 34.01
CA SER A 465 -31.16 74.55 32.66
C SER A 465 -30.17 74.85 31.53
N ASN A 466 -30.18 73.95 30.55
CA ASN A 466 -29.94 74.12 29.11
C ASN A 466 -28.51 74.25 28.53
N SER A 467 -28.45 73.76 27.28
CA SER A 467 -27.50 74.01 26.18
C SER A 467 -26.35 73.01 26.09
N ILE A 468 -26.33 72.08 25.11
CA ILE A 468 -26.08 72.26 23.66
C ILE A 468 -24.74 72.95 23.40
N SER A 469 -23.81 72.17 22.83
CA SER A 469 -22.72 72.51 21.90
C SER A 469 -22.19 71.13 21.43
N GLU A 470 -22.55 70.57 20.28
CA GLU A 470 -22.40 71.09 18.91
C GLU A 470 -20.97 71.55 18.65
N MET A 471 -20.16 70.63 18.13
CA MET A 471 -18.86 70.92 17.53
C MET A 471 -18.97 70.52 16.06
N GLY A 472 -19.08 71.52 15.21
CA GLY A 472 -19.11 71.36 13.77
C GLY A 472 -17.78 71.72 13.10
N ILE A 473 -17.78 71.39 11.81
CA ILE A 473 -17.19 72.11 10.68
C ILE A 473 -15.82 71.64 10.16
N GLY A 474 -15.85 71.30 8.86
CA GLY A 474 -14.76 71.31 7.89
C GLY A 474 -15.07 70.39 6.70
N SER A 475 -16.16 70.59 5.94
CA SER A 475 -16.19 71.25 4.61
C SER A 475 -14.92 71.08 3.77
N SER A 476 -14.98 70.31 2.67
CA SER A 476 -14.95 70.79 1.26
C SER A 476 -14.37 69.63 0.44
N GLY A 477 -14.82 69.24 -0.75
CA GLY A 477 -15.60 69.98 -1.73
C GLY A 477 -16.13 69.08 -2.85
N ARG A 478 -16.87 69.77 -3.70
CA ARG A 478 -17.88 69.36 -4.67
C ARG A 478 -17.26 69.11 -6.05
N GLY A 479 -17.80 68.15 -6.79
CA GLY A 479 -17.48 67.93 -8.21
C GLY A 479 -18.33 66.83 -8.85
N THR A 480 -19.57 67.17 -9.23
CA THR A 480 -20.49 66.45 -10.14
C THR A 480 -20.06 66.64 -11.61
N PRO A 481 -20.79 66.11 -12.62
CA PRO A 481 -21.31 64.76 -12.87
C PRO A 481 -21.00 64.30 -14.33
N ASP A 482 -21.68 63.23 -14.76
CA ASP A 482 -22.16 62.92 -16.13
C ASP A 482 -21.63 61.69 -16.87
N SER A 483 -22.61 60.79 -17.07
CA SER A 483 -22.98 60.04 -18.29
C SER A 483 -21.91 59.31 -19.09
N SER A 484 -22.11 58.00 -19.31
CA SER A 484 -22.64 57.51 -20.59
C SER A 484 -22.73 55.98 -20.61
N ASP A 485 -23.86 55.50 -21.12
CA ASP A 485 -24.10 54.14 -21.56
C ASP A 485 -23.15 53.74 -22.70
N SER A 486 -22.74 52.47 -22.72
CA SER A 486 -22.65 51.72 -23.97
C SER A 486 -22.62 50.21 -23.73
N ASP A 487 -23.66 49.55 -24.20
CA ASP A 487 -23.66 48.15 -24.63
C ASP A 487 -22.43 47.84 -25.51
N THR A 488 -21.86 46.64 -25.36
CA THR A 488 -21.38 45.86 -26.50
C THR A 488 -21.19 44.39 -26.12
N THR A 489 -21.81 43.55 -26.93
CA THR A 489 -21.76 42.09 -26.98
C THR A 489 -20.54 41.60 -27.78
N ALA A 490 -20.21 40.31 -27.58
CA ALA A 490 -19.21 39.47 -28.28
C ALA A 490 -17.74 39.80 -27.93
N ASP A 491 -16.84 38.84 -27.72
CA ASP A 491 -16.68 37.56 -28.40
C ASP A 491 -15.77 36.65 -27.56
N GLY A 492 -16.07 35.36 -27.55
CA GLY A 492 -15.24 34.34 -26.90
C GLY A 492 -14.20 33.80 -27.87
N LEU A 493 -12.95 33.61 -27.42
CA LEU A 493 -12.00 32.62 -27.96
C LEU A 493 -10.72 32.52 -27.13
N SER A 494 -10.28 31.27 -26.93
CA SER A 494 -8.89 30.82 -26.78
C SER A 494 -8.19 30.90 -25.40
N VAL A 495 -8.51 29.95 -24.50
CA VAL A 495 -7.69 29.59 -23.31
C VAL A 495 -6.79 28.34 -23.56
N ASN A 496 -6.73 27.80 -24.79
CA ASN A 496 -5.99 26.55 -25.07
C ASN A 496 -4.51 26.72 -25.48
N LYS A 497 -3.90 27.91 -25.35
CA LYS A 497 -2.52 28.15 -25.82
C LYS A 497 -1.43 27.96 -24.76
N GLU A 498 -1.78 27.98 -23.47
CA GLU A 498 -0.79 27.92 -22.38
C GLU A 498 -0.34 26.50 -22.03
N ARG A 499 -1.17 25.47 -22.27
CA ARG A 499 -0.77 24.07 -22.01
C ARG A 499 0.31 23.55 -22.97
N GLY A 500 0.37 24.04 -24.20
CA GLY A 500 1.37 23.59 -25.19
C GLY A 500 2.81 24.06 -24.88
N ILE A 501 2.94 25.24 -24.28
CA ILE A 501 4.25 25.84 -23.95
C ILE A 501 4.88 25.09 -22.78
N MET A 502 4.09 24.75 -21.76
CA MET A 502 4.60 24.06 -20.58
C MET A 502 5.03 22.62 -20.88
N VAL A 503 4.34 21.93 -21.79
CA VAL A 503 4.74 20.60 -22.28
C VAL A 503 6.05 20.68 -23.08
N SER A 504 6.23 21.72 -23.90
CA SER A 504 7.46 21.93 -24.68
C SER A 504 8.67 22.22 -23.77
N ILE A 505 8.50 23.01 -22.72
CA ILE A 505 9.55 23.30 -21.73
C ILE A 505 9.98 22.02 -20.98
N LYS A 506 9.03 21.15 -20.61
CA LYS A 506 9.34 19.86 -19.97
C LYS A 506 10.20 18.95 -20.87
N HIS A 507 9.89 18.88 -22.17
CA HIS A 507 10.66 18.08 -23.12
C HIS A 507 12.09 18.63 -23.32
N VAL A 508 12.25 19.96 -23.37
CA VAL A 508 13.56 20.60 -23.48
C VAL A 508 14.42 20.33 -22.24
N LEU A 509 13.85 20.43 -21.03
CA LEU A 509 14.56 20.13 -19.78
C LEU A 509 14.96 18.65 -19.68
N ALA A 510 14.08 17.74 -20.11
CA ALA A 510 14.41 16.31 -20.16
C ALA A 510 15.56 16.01 -21.14
N ALA A 511 15.55 16.63 -22.33
CA ALA A 511 16.64 16.48 -23.30
C ALA A 511 17.98 17.04 -22.79
N ILE A 512 17.96 18.17 -22.09
CA ILE A 512 19.16 18.77 -21.47
C ILE A 512 19.72 17.84 -20.38
N SER A 513 18.85 17.27 -19.52
CA SER A 513 19.25 16.33 -18.48
C SER A 513 19.92 15.07 -19.07
N LEU A 514 19.34 14.52 -20.13
CA LEU A 514 19.87 13.34 -20.83
C LEU A 514 21.22 13.65 -21.50
N PHE A 515 21.37 14.84 -22.10
CA PHE A 515 22.63 15.31 -22.66
C PHE A 515 23.74 15.42 -21.61
N PHE A 516 23.47 16.03 -20.44
CA PHE A 516 24.45 16.14 -19.37
C PHE A 516 24.82 14.78 -18.77
N SER A 517 23.84 13.88 -18.59
CA SER A 517 24.11 12.51 -18.13
C SER A 517 25.08 11.77 -19.05
N LEU A 518 24.87 11.86 -20.38
CA LEU A 518 25.77 11.27 -21.37
C LEU A 518 27.14 11.96 -21.39
N LEU A 519 27.18 13.29 -21.23
CA LEU A 519 28.42 14.06 -21.20
C LEU A 519 29.26 13.73 -19.96
N PHE A 520 28.65 13.63 -18.78
CA PHE A 520 29.32 13.23 -17.54
C PHE A 520 29.84 11.80 -17.61
N ARG A 521 29.07 10.87 -18.18
CA ARG A 521 29.50 9.49 -18.38
C ARG A 521 30.72 9.39 -19.32
N LYS A 522 30.82 10.31 -20.29
CA LYS A 522 31.94 10.36 -21.24
C LYS A 522 33.17 11.09 -20.69
N LEU A 523 32.98 12.10 -19.83
CA LEU A 523 34.08 12.91 -19.27
C LEU A 523 34.67 12.33 -17.98
N LEU A 524 33.88 11.63 -17.16
CA LEU A 524 34.32 11.09 -15.87
C LEU A 524 34.55 9.58 -15.88
N GLY A 525 34.45 8.94 -17.05
CA GLY A 525 34.84 7.54 -17.27
C GLY A 525 36.37 7.36 -17.27
N HIS A 526 37.01 7.62 -16.15
CA HIS A 526 38.36 7.15 -15.84
C HIS A 526 38.27 6.26 -14.60
N SER A 527 38.52 4.97 -14.80
CA SER A 527 38.63 3.96 -13.74
C SER A 527 39.72 4.35 -12.74
N PRO A 528 39.49 4.25 -11.42
CA PRO A 528 40.53 4.43 -10.43
C PRO A 528 41.57 3.29 -10.50
N PRO A 529 42.83 3.54 -10.11
CA PRO A 529 43.89 2.54 -10.19
C PRO A 529 43.69 1.44 -9.15
N SER A 530 43.86 0.20 -9.61
CA SER A 530 43.93 -1.02 -8.81
C SER A 530 45.09 -0.95 -7.81
N THR A 531 44.77 -1.08 -6.52
CA THR A 531 45.75 -1.25 -5.44
C THR A 531 46.05 -2.75 -5.29
N GLN A 532 47.29 -3.16 -5.60
CA GLN A 532 47.79 -4.51 -5.31
C GLN A 532 47.92 -4.72 -3.79
N ALA A 533 47.32 -5.78 -3.26
CA ALA A 533 47.58 -6.28 -1.91
C ALA A 533 48.67 -7.36 -1.94
N ALA A 534 49.69 -7.15 -1.12
CA ALA A 534 50.79 -8.06 -0.85
C ALA A 534 50.32 -9.30 -0.07
N GLY A 535 50.99 -10.42 -0.31
CA GLY A 535 50.62 -11.75 0.16
C GLY A 535 50.82 -12.05 1.65
N GLY A 536 50.47 -13.29 1.99
CA GLY A 536 50.70 -13.92 3.29
C GLY A 536 50.06 -15.31 3.33
N VAL A 537 50.85 -16.31 2.94
CA VAL A 537 50.54 -17.75 3.05
C VAL A 537 50.77 -18.22 4.48
N THR A 538 49.83 -18.99 5.03
CA THR A 538 50.12 -20.05 6.02
C THR A 538 49.18 -21.23 5.81
N GLU A 539 49.74 -22.33 5.31
CA GLU A 539 49.20 -23.69 5.36
C GLU A 539 49.21 -24.21 6.81
N VAL A 540 48.12 -24.86 7.23
CA VAL A 540 48.07 -25.90 8.28
C VAL A 540 46.90 -26.82 7.88
N GLU A 541 47.19 -27.92 7.19
CA GLU A 541 47.40 -29.28 7.71
C GLU A 541 46.10 -29.97 8.18
N GLU A 542 45.70 -30.96 7.37
CA GLU A 542 44.60 -31.90 7.60
C GLU A 542 44.76 -32.67 8.91
N GLN A 543 43.65 -32.91 9.62
CA GLN A 543 43.55 -34.13 10.41
C GLN A 543 42.13 -34.69 10.46
N SER A 544 41.97 -35.80 9.76
CA SER A 544 40.83 -36.69 9.73
C SER A 544 40.62 -37.35 11.09
N ARG A 545 39.36 -37.46 11.56
CA ARG A 545 38.94 -38.51 12.50
C ARG A 545 37.47 -38.87 12.29
N SER A 546 37.27 -40.06 11.73
CA SER A 546 36.09 -40.91 11.86
C SER A 546 35.87 -41.33 13.32
N ILE A 547 34.62 -41.44 13.78
CA ILE A 547 34.18 -42.43 14.78
C ILE A 547 32.70 -42.76 14.53
N ASP A 548 32.44 -44.06 14.59
CA ASP A 548 31.21 -44.82 14.44
C ASP A 548 30.17 -44.64 15.56
N GLU A 549 28.94 -45.02 15.19
CA GLU A 549 27.93 -45.78 15.96
C GLU A 549 27.58 -45.36 17.40
N THR A 550 26.30 -45.10 17.64
CA THR A 550 25.44 -46.03 18.40
C THR A 550 23.98 -45.57 18.45
N THR A 551 23.09 -46.44 17.96
CA THR A 551 21.66 -46.49 18.26
C THR A 551 21.45 -46.97 19.71
N PRO A 552 20.31 -46.68 20.35
CA PRO A 552 19.41 -47.81 20.59
C PRO A 552 17.91 -47.51 20.44
N LEU A 553 17.21 -48.63 20.26
CA LEU A 553 15.79 -48.90 20.09
C LEU A 553 14.94 -48.79 21.38
N LEU A 554 13.62 -48.83 21.14
CA LEU A 554 12.53 -49.38 21.97
C LEU A 554 11.94 -48.53 23.10
N ASN A 555 10.69 -48.09 22.93
CA ASN A 555 9.57 -48.86 23.52
C ASN A 555 8.19 -48.46 22.98
N ASP A 556 7.44 -49.51 22.64
CA ASP A 556 6.00 -49.58 22.40
C ASP A 556 5.19 -49.46 23.70
N HIS A 557 3.87 -49.23 23.56
CA HIS A 557 2.76 -49.30 24.53
C HIS A 557 2.08 -47.93 24.77
N SER A 558 0.75 -47.78 24.76
CA SER A 558 -0.35 -48.72 24.55
C SER A 558 -1.64 -47.91 24.45
N ARG A 559 -2.58 -48.51 23.71
CA ARG A 559 -3.96 -48.12 23.44
C ARG A 559 -4.81 -48.16 24.73
N GLY A 560 -5.63 -47.12 24.98
CA GLY A 560 -6.64 -47.13 26.06
C GLY A 560 -7.78 -46.14 25.81
N LYS A 561 -9.00 -46.66 25.73
CA LYS A 561 -10.30 -45.94 25.59
C LYS A 561 -10.68 -45.23 26.91
N GLY A 562 -11.51 -44.17 26.82
CA GLY A 562 -12.07 -43.35 27.93
C GLY A 562 -13.06 -44.07 28.88
N PRO A 563 -14.07 -43.43 29.53
CA PRO A 563 -14.50 -42.02 29.52
C PRO A 563 -14.79 -41.39 30.92
N SER A 564 -15.19 -40.10 30.90
CA SER A 564 -16.08 -39.35 31.85
C SER A 564 -15.73 -39.22 33.34
N THR A 565 -15.88 -38.00 33.90
CA THR A 565 -16.93 -37.58 34.88
C THR A 565 -16.41 -36.46 35.84
N VAL A 566 -17.11 -35.31 35.82
CA VAL A 566 -17.50 -34.42 36.96
C VAL A 566 -16.49 -33.47 37.66
N GLU A 567 -16.94 -32.21 37.67
CA GLU A 567 -16.87 -31.12 38.67
C GLU A 567 -15.60 -30.89 39.50
N SER A 568 -15.08 -29.66 39.43
CA SER A 568 -15.16 -28.71 40.56
C SER A 568 -14.59 -27.34 40.18
N SER A 569 -15.37 -26.30 40.45
CA SER A 569 -14.93 -24.90 40.49
C SER A 569 -13.90 -24.67 41.59
N PRO A 570 -13.16 -23.56 41.53
CA PRO A 570 -13.38 -22.57 42.59
C PRO A 570 -13.51 -21.13 42.09
N MET A 571 -14.37 -20.39 42.79
CA MET A 571 -14.48 -18.94 42.81
C MET A 571 -13.10 -18.29 43.04
N ILE A 572 -12.79 -17.27 42.26
CA ILE A 572 -11.80 -16.24 42.61
C ILE A 572 -12.53 -14.90 42.58
N GLU A 573 -12.65 -14.30 43.76
CA GLU A 573 -12.93 -12.89 43.97
C GLU A 573 -11.75 -12.06 43.44
N THR A 574 -12.02 -11.10 42.56
CA THR A 574 -11.15 -9.95 42.26
C THR A 574 -12.09 -8.76 42.10
N ALA A 575 -12.20 -7.92 43.13
CA ALA A 575 -11.40 -6.71 43.35
C ALA A 575 -11.83 -5.57 42.40
N ASP A 576 -12.50 -4.59 43.01
CA ASP A 576 -12.95 -3.31 42.44
C ASP A 576 -11.88 -2.66 41.55
N GLU A 577 -12.09 -2.68 40.24
CA GLU A 577 -11.52 -1.70 39.33
C GLU A 577 -12.47 -0.51 39.23
N THR A 578 -11.92 0.64 39.60
CA THR A 578 -12.54 1.96 39.48
C THR A 578 -12.76 2.26 38.00
N ALA A 579 -13.97 2.00 37.53
CA ALA A 579 -14.42 2.37 36.20
C ALA A 579 -14.35 3.90 36.03
N VAL A 580 -13.33 4.35 35.30
CA VAL A 580 -13.34 5.66 34.66
C VAL A 580 -14.52 5.64 33.68
N SER A 581 -15.55 6.42 33.98
CA SER A 581 -16.72 6.61 33.13
C SER A 581 -16.27 7.09 31.74
N ARG A 582 -16.26 6.16 30.78
CA ARG A 582 -16.08 6.45 29.35
C ARG A 582 -17.39 7.06 28.87
N HIS A 583 -17.36 8.35 28.56
CA HIS A 583 -18.45 9.03 27.87
C HIS A 583 -18.57 8.45 26.46
N THR A 584 -19.70 7.81 26.15
CA THR A 584 -20.11 7.49 24.78
C THR A 584 -20.58 8.78 24.10
N PRO A 585 -19.90 9.29 23.06
CA PRO A 585 -20.34 10.48 22.35
C PRO A 585 -21.20 10.06 21.16
N THR A 586 -22.46 9.72 21.38
CA THR A 586 -23.46 9.57 20.30
C THR A 586 -24.29 10.85 20.10
N SER A 587 -24.01 11.91 20.86
CA SER A 587 -24.70 13.19 20.71
C SER A 587 -24.01 14.03 19.63
N PRO A 588 -24.75 14.59 18.65
CA PRO A 588 -24.18 15.53 17.69
C PRO A 588 -23.45 16.68 18.41
N LEU A 589 -22.28 17.05 17.88
CA LEU A 589 -21.48 18.14 18.44
C LEU A 589 -21.73 19.41 17.64
N ALA A 590 -22.01 20.52 18.35
CA ALA A 590 -22.04 21.85 17.73
C ALA A 590 -20.65 22.29 17.22
N SER A 591 -19.58 21.68 17.73
CA SER A 591 -18.20 21.93 17.29
C SER A 591 -17.31 20.74 17.58
N ILE A 592 -16.41 20.41 16.65
CA ILE A 592 -15.37 19.40 16.85
C ILE A 592 -14.04 20.13 17.07
N PHE A 593 -13.35 19.78 18.15
CA PHE A 593 -12.05 20.33 18.50
C PHE A 593 -10.97 19.27 18.30
N VAL A 594 -9.99 19.59 17.46
CA VAL A 594 -8.98 18.64 17.00
C VAL A 594 -7.60 19.25 17.16
N ASP A 595 -6.70 18.50 17.79
CA ASP A 595 -5.28 18.85 17.86
C ASP A 595 -4.50 17.98 16.87
N PHE A 596 -3.83 18.59 15.89
CA PHE A 596 -3.11 17.87 14.86
C PHE A 596 -1.69 17.54 15.29
N LEU A 597 -1.30 16.27 15.20
CA LEU A 597 0.00 15.81 15.67
C LEU A 597 1.16 16.16 14.72
N SER A 598 0.83 16.54 13.49
CA SER A 598 1.78 16.94 12.45
C SER A 598 1.27 18.17 11.71
N GLY A 599 2.19 19.07 11.33
CA GLY A 599 1.89 20.17 10.42
C GLY A 599 1.90 19.73 8.96
N GLY A 600 1.50 20.63 8.06
CA GLY A 600 1.40 20.40 6.63
C GLY A 600 -0.03 20.39 6.10
N THR A 601 -0.27 19.65 5.02
CA THR A 601 -1.58 19.53 4.40
C THR A 601 -2.41 18.48 5.13
N ILE A 602 -3.60 18.86 5.57
CA ILE A 602 -4.54 18.00 6.28
C ILE A 602 -5.71 17.70 5.37
N SER A 603 -5.90 16.43 5.03
CA SER A 603 -7.03 16.02 4.20
C SER A 603 -8.22 15.60 5.06
N CYS A 604 -9.41 16.07 4.69
CA CYS A 604 -10.67 15.77 5.37
C CYS A 604 -11.75 15.39 4.34
N ILE A 605 -12.66 14.52 4.76
CA ILE A 605 -13.84 14.15 3.98
C ILE A 605 -15.09 14.66 4.70
N LEU A 606 -15.94 15.39 3.98
CA LEU A 606 -17.22 15.89 4.44
C LEU A 606 -18.36 15.23 3.66
N ARG A 607 -19.39 14.80 4.37
CA ARG A 607 -20.61 14.19 3.83
C ARG A 607 -21.86 14.81 4.46
N ASP A 608 -22.91 14.96 3.66
CA ASP A 608 -24.28 15.16 4.14
C ASP A 608 -25.01 13.80 4.07
N PRO A 609 -25.33 13.18 5.21
CA PRO A 609 -25.96 11.86 5.25
C PRO A 609 -27.38 11.85 4.68
N VAL A 610 -28.06 13.01 4.64
CA VAL A 610 -29.43 13.16 4.11
C VAL A 610 -29.41 13.45 2.60
N ALA A 611 -28.23 13.66 2.01
CA ALA A 611 -28.03 14.08 0.62
C ALA A 611 -28.85 15.32 0.23
N SER A 612 -29.19 16.16 1.23
CA SER A 612 -29.94 17.40 1.01
C SER A 612 -29.10 18.45 0.26
N THR A 613 -27.79 18.30 0.33
CA THR A 613 -26.78 19.12 -0.33
C THR A 613 -25.79 18.17 -1.02
N VAL A 614 -25.60 18.31 -2.33
CA VAL A 614 -24.70 17.41 -3.09
C VAL A 614 -23.57 18.22 -3.71
N GLY A 615 -22.35 17.69 -3.65
CA GLY A 615 -21.20 18.23 -4.35
C GLY A 615 -20.56 19.44 -3.67
N LEU A 616 -19.95 20.32 -4.46
CA LEU A 616 -19.04 21.37 -3.98
C LEU A 616 -19.70 22.46 -3.11
N SER A 617 -21.02 22.52 -2.94
CA SER A 617 -21.62 23.49 -2.01
C SER A 617 -21.49 23.05 -0.54
N LEU A 618 -21.31 21.76 -0.26
CA LEU A 618 -21.26 21.19 1.09
C LEU A 618 -20.25 21.86 2.01
N TYR A 619 -19.05 22.18 1.50
CA TYR A 619 -18.01 22.76 2.35
C TYR A 619 -18.31 24.21 2.77
N LYS A 620 -19.23 24.90 2.08
CA LYS A 620 -19.60 26.29 2.42
C LYS A 620 -20.43 26.37 3.70
N ASP A 621 -21.06 25.26 4.07
CA ASP A 621 -21.88 25.16 5.28
C ASP A 621 -21.06 24.78 6.52
N VAL A 622 -19.73 24.62 6.37
CA VAL A 622 -18.80 24.31 7.45
C VAL A 622 -17.75 25.42 7.58
N SER A 623 -17.78 26.12 8.70
CA SER A 623 -16.75 27.08 9.13
C SER A 623 -15.61 26.33 9.83
N ILE A 624 -14.40 26.47 9.30
CA ILE A 624 -13.18 25.84 9.83
C ILE A 624 -12.29 26.93 10.40
N ARG A 625 -11.92 26.80 11.67
CA ARG A 625 -10.98 27.72 12.34
C ARG A 625 -9.74 26.96 12.81
N LEU A 626 -8.56 27.42 12.42
CA LEU A 626 -7.28 26.90 12.89
C LEU A 626 -6.56 27.99 13.69
N GLY A 627 -6.19 27.70 14.93
CA GLY A 627 -5.57 28.70 15.80
C GLY A 627 -6.46 29.93 16.04
N GLY A 628 -7.78 29.78 15.92
CA GLY A 628 -8.77 30.85 16.01
C GLY A 628 -8.96 31.67 14.73
N ARG A 629 -8.21 31.41 13.65
CA ARG A 629 -8.36 32.07 12.35
C ARG A 629 -9.22 31.23 11.42
N SER A 630 -10.12 31.86 10.67
CA SER A 630 -10.89 31.17 9.62
C SER A 630 -9.95 30.74 8.50
N ILE A 631 -10.07 29.49 8.06
CA ILE A 631 -9.33 28.94 6.91
C ILE A 631 -10.31 28.52 5.84
N GLU A 632 -9.99 28.84 4.58
CA GLU A 632 -10.73 28.32 3.43
C GLU A 632 -10.17 26.96 3.00
N PRO A 633 -11.02 25.95 2.78
CA PRO A 633 -10.60 24.67 2.21
C PRO A 633 -9.92 24.81 0.84
N GLN A 634 -8.86 24.05 0.63
CA GLN A 634 -8.14 23.95 -0.64
C GLN A 634 -8.36 22.59 -1.30
N ASN A 635 -7.97 22.45 -2.58
CA ASN A 635 -8.04 21.21 -3.37
C ASN A 635 -9.39 20.47 -3.29
N VAL A 636 -10.48 21.23 -3.14
CA VAL A 636 -11.82 20.70 -2.95
C VAL A 636 -12.23 19.88 -4.18
N ARG A 637 -12.54 18.61 -3.96
CA ARG A 637 -12.99 17.69 -5.01
C ARG A 637 -14.14 16.81 -4.53
N THR A 638 -15.06 16.52 -5.44
CA THR A 638 -16.18 15.60 -5.18
C THR A 638 -15.72 14.17 -5.39
N LEU A 639 -16.03 13.28 -4.44
CA LEU A 639 -15.83 11.83 -4.53
C LEU A 639 -17.04 11.17 -5.22
N GLN A 640 -16.91 9.91 -5.64
CA GLN A 640 -17.95 9.20 -6.41
C GLN A 640 -19.33 9.19 -5.74
N ASP A 641 -19.39 9.17 -4.41
CA ASP A 641 -20.63 9.10 -3.63
C ASP A 641 -21.17 10.49 -3.20
N GLY A 642 -20.78 11.56 -3.91
CA GLY A 642 -21.24 12.93 -3.63
C GLY A 642 -20.60 13.60 -2.41
N CYS A 643 -19.70 12.91 -1.72
CA CYS A 643 -18.89 13.45 -0.62
C CYS A 643 -17.83 14.43 -1.12
N VAL A 644 -17.32 15.29 -0.24
CA VAL A 644 -16.30 16.27 -0.57
C VAL A 644 -15.01 15.96 0.16
N LEU A 645 -13.93 15.76 -0.59
CA LEU A 645 -12.57 15.72 -0.06
C LEU A 645 -11.94 17.10 -0.23
N PHE A 646 -11.37 17.64 0.83
CA PHE A 646 -10.68 18.91 0.80
C PHE A 646 -9.44 18.86 1.68
N ASP A 647 -8.53 19.79 1.41
CA ASP A 647 -7.28 19.95 2.12
C ASP A 647 -7.29 21.24 2.95
N LEU A 648 -6.65 21.22 4.10
CA LEU A 648 -6.36 22.40 4.92
C LEU A 648 -4.84 22.57 4.99
N GLU A 649 -4.36 23.74 4.59
CA GLU A 649 -2.94 24.07 4.79
C GLU A 649 -2.73 24.56 6.22
N THR A 650 -1.91 23.82 6.97
CA THR A 650 -1.45 24.27 8.29
C THR A 650 -0.03 24.83 8.20
N GLY A 651 0.27 25.81 9.04
CA GLY A 651 1.62 26.36 9.14
C GLY A 651 2.64 25.27 9.52
N ALA A 652 3.84 25.36 8.94
CA ALA A 652 4.84 24.28 8.99
C ALA A 652 5.38 23.92 10.40
N THR A 653 5.03 24.65 11.47
CA THR A 653 5.83 24.59 12.71
C THR A 653 5.07 24.43 14.02
N LYS A 654 3.74 24.31 14.06
CA LYS A 654 3.08 24.00 15.35
C LYS A 654 1.73 23.28 15.22
N PRO A 655 1.44 22.31 16.10
CA PRO A 655 0.07 21.85 16.33
C PRO A 655 -0.82 23.06 16.65
N GLU A 656 -1.81 23.29 15.80
CA GLU A 656 -2.82 24.31 16.01
C GLU A 656 -4.17 23.62 16.23
N LEU A 657 -4.89 24.07 17.26
CA LEU A 657 -6.25 23.60 17.52
C LEU A 657 -7.14 23.98 16.34
N ALA A 658 -7.70 22.99 15.68
CA ALA A 658 -8.75 23.15 14.70
C ALA A 658 -10.12 23.03 15.35
N VAL A 659 -11.02 23.92 14.92
CA VAL A 659 -12.42 23.93 15.32
C VAL A 659 -13.25 23.84 14.04
N PHE A 660 -13.99 22.75 13.92
CA PHE A 660 -14.97 22.56 12.86
C PHE A 660 -16.34 22.92 13.42
N THR A 661 -17.04 23.83 12.74
CA THR A 661 -18.36 24.34 13.12
C THR A 661 -19.24 24.41 11.90
N THR A 662 -20.54 24.22 12.06
CA THR A 662 -21.52 24.54 11.03
C THR A 662 -21.68 26.08 10.95
N ALA A 663 -21.87 26.60 9.74
CA ALA A 663 -21.94 28.04 9.46
C ALA A 663 -23.18 28.74 10.05
#